data_AF-A0A962H4M4-F1
#
_entry.id   AF-A0A962H4M4-F1
#
_cell.length_a   1.000
_cell.length_b   1.000
_cell.length_c   1.000
_cell.angle_alpha   90.00
_cell.angle_beta   90.00
_cell.angle_gamma   90.00
#
_symmetry.space_group_name_H-M   'P 1'
#
loop_
_entity.id
_entity.type
_entity.pdbx_description
1 polymer ?
#
loop_
_entity_poly.entity_id
_entity_poly.type
_entity_poly.pdbx_seq_one_letter_code
_entity_poly.pdbx_strand_id
1 'polypeptide(L)'
;MIRAIRCAPLLLAFLTWTTSVLAESGSPSASHIWSVSGGQLRMRLDPALLAKVGIDSVDFEQGLETDSDPRPGLAIVDSGALEFSANNDSIQAFVAGRLPLHGELRLSQGSSELALRGASIQPGASALALRVVDGGGAVWFDLDHLHFHLLGQSDEFRAWNIDIRISQALAQRLGQPLAEGEYLGQAELLTRFRQTGPIGDDPEYCQPIRWPGTLIDSGNPDGDRYEADVTLNGEFLNNLTVNALRCETETRACDGPGGVDARMVIAPSAELRNTNNLNTAAIPWYRKFSGVFPPYGNDQHPFLVWNIYRIEDGGKRLRQVGRSAVKHAYLTANSGCGGGCPNTHPQNNFQILWPNCQDTYGTGDNDNSTHLGPRSEILPHAVIWGRCGSIYDADCNGQNDFPTVGDFDYRTQILESAIDPALHPGASFHIEAWYLIREDQNIFNSMGTRRFLPIYSSAWFLSTSGQNFAQGPMIDKWADPAAVGQMERNRLLSTTEGQVKLGVKVEALAGGEYRYEYALANFDLARAVTSGFEPNLRVVSNRGLIALELPMPATASLSNTDFFDGDQIPDNGWEFVRDGDVLRIQGPPENPLNWATMFSFGFQTDQPPAPGLASLPMAEAGTPAAYQIATIVPNRPADTLLADSMEAEGP
;
A
#
# COMPACT_ATOMS: atom_id res chain seq x y z
N MET A 1 43.83 -68.48 21.14
CA MET A 1 42.65 -68.76 21.98
C MET A 1 41.71 -67.58 21.89
N ILE A 2 40.61 -67.77 21.17
CA ILE A 2 39.52 -66.81 21.00
C ILE A 2 38.65 -66.88 22.26
N ARG A 3 38.35 -65.75 22.90
CA ARG A 3 37.11 -65.56 23.66
C ARG A 3 36.68 -64.10 23.58
N ALA A 4 35.57 -63.91 22.88
CA ALA A 4 34.83 -62.67 22.75
C ALA A 4 34.20 -62.26 24.09
N ILE A 5 34.25 -60.97 24.40
CA ILE A 5 33.40 -60.35 25.43
C ILE A 5 32.55 -59.30 24.71
N ARG A 6 31.24 -59.54 24.77
CA ARG A 6 30.18 -58.63 24.31
C ARG A 6 30.08 -57.46 25.30
N CYS A 7 30.28 -56.24 24.83
CA CYS A 7 29.82 -55.04 25.53
C CYS A 7 28.45 -54.63 24.97
N ALA A 8 27.44 -54.72 25.82
CA ALA A 8 26.12 -54.15 25.58
C ALA A 8 26.18 -52.62 25.77
N PRO A 9 25.48 -51.80 24.96
CA PRO A 9 25.31 -50.40 25.27
C PRO A 9 24.18 -50.25 26.31
N LEU A 10 24.48 -49.59 27.42
CA LEU A 10 23.47 -49.03 28.32
C LEU A 10 22.66 -47.98 27.54
N LEU A 11 21.37 -48.25 27.31
CA LEU A 11 20.40 -47.20 26.99
C LEU A 11 20.15 -46.38 28.26
N LEU A 12 20.63 -45.15 28.31
CA LEU A 12 20.10 -44.13 29.21
C LEU A 12 18.75 -43.66 28.63
N ALA A 13 17.65 -44.07 29.25
CA ALA A 13 16.34 -43.49 28.98
C ALA A 13 16.27 -42.09 29.60
N PHE A 14 16.54 -41.05 28.80
CA PHE A 14 16.06 -39.70 29.13
C PHE A 14 14.56 -39.66 28.87
N LEU A 15 13.75 -39.72 29.94
CA LEU A 15 12.35 -39.28 29.87
C LEU A 15 12.34 -37.77 29.62
N THR A 16 12.27 -37.38 28.35
CA THR A 16 11.80 -36.05 27.98
C THR A 16 10.28 -36.10 28.06
N TRP A 17 9.71 -35.45 29.07
CA TRP A 17 8.30 -35.11 29.07
C TRP A 17 8.10 -34.03 28.01
N THR A 18 7.87 -34.46 26.76
CA THR A 18 7.27 -33.59 25.76
C THR A 18 5.78 -33.52 26.09
N THR A 19 5.39 -32.50 26.85
CA THR A 19 4.00 -32.05 26.82
C THR A 19 3.76 -31.51 25.43
N SER A 20 3.38 -32.40 24.53
CA SER A 20 2.74 -32.04 23.28
C SER A 20 1.39 -31.45 23.67
N VAL A 21 1.34 -30.13 23.83
CA VAL A 21 0.06 -29.42 23.72
C VAL A 21 -0.32 -29.57 22.26
N LEU A 22 -1.10 -30.61 21.98
CA LEU A 22 -1.88 -30.68 20.76
C LEU A 22 -2.79 -29.45 20.81
N ALA A 23 -2.44 -28.42 20.05
CA ALA A 23 -3.43 -27.47 19.60
C ALA A 23 -4.52 -28.31 18.93
N GLU A 24 -5.73 -28.31 19.48
CA GLU A 24 -6.90 -28.75 18.73
C GLU A 24 -7.01 -27.79 17.54
N SER A 25 -6.39 -28.17 16.43
CA SER A 25 -6.77 -27.65 15.13
C SER A 25 -8.24 -28.01 14.96
N GLY A 26 -9.12 -27.02 15.13
CA GLY A 26 -10.50 -27.13 14.71
C GLY A 26 -10.53 -27.76 13.32
N SER A 27 -11.38 -28.78 13.14
CA SER A 27 -11.55 -29.39 11.82
C SER A 27 -11.89 -28.28 10.82
N PRO A 28 -11.28 -28.24 9.63
CA PRO A 28 -11.64 -27.24 8.64
C PRO A 28 -13.13 -27.38 8.36
N SER A 29 -13.90 -26.31 8.61
CA SER A 29 -15.30 -26.24 8.19
C SER A 29 -15.36 -26.56 6.70
N ALA A 30 -16.19 -27.54 6.33
CA ALA A 30 -16.30 -27.99 4.95
C ALA A 30 -16.84 -26.82 4.10
N SER A 31 -16.06 -26.34 3.13
CA SER A 31 -16.53 -25.29 2.21
C SER A 31 -17.78 -25.75 1.47
N HIS A 32 -18.84 -24.95 1.49
CA HIS A 32 -20.08 -25.23 0.77
C HIS A 32 -20.05 -24.60 -0.62
N ILE A 33 -20.61 -25.29 -1.61
CA ILE A 33 -20.79 -24.70 -2.95
C ILE A 33 -22.13 -23.98 -2.98
N TRP A 34 -22.07 -22.68 -3.22
CA TRP A 34 -23.22 -21.80 -3.40
C TRP A 34 -23.33 -21.46 -4.89
N SER A 35 -24.52 -21.11 -5.34
CA SER A 35 -24.72 -20.67 -6.72
C SER A 35 -25.67 -19.48 -6.83
N VAL A 36 -25.36 -18.61 -7.79
CA VAL A 36 -26.16 -17.43 -8.14
C VAL A 36 -26.54 -17.44 -9.60
N SER A 37 -27.68 -16.83 -9.93
CA SER A 37 -28.17 -16.66 -11.30
C SER A 37 -29.01 -15.41 -11.46
N GLY A 38 -29.32 -15.09 -12.73
CA GLY A 38 -30.16 -13.94 -13.07
C GLY A 38 -29.57 -12.60 -12.60
N GLY A 39 -30.34 -11.53 -12.76
CA GLY A 39 -29.93 -10.19 -12.36
C GLY A 39 -29.25 -9.42 -13.50
N GLN A 40 -28.17 -8.70 -13.21
CA GLN A 40 -27.52 -7.80 -14.16
C GLN A 40 -26.04 -7.57 -13.87
N LEU A 41 -25.28 -7.32 -14.93
CA LEU A 41 -23.92 -6.77 -14.91
C LEU A 41 -23.99 -5.30 -15.29
N ARG A 42 -23.47 -4.42 -14.45
CA ARG A 42 -23.34 -2.98 -14.74
C ARG A 42 -21.88 -2.64 -14.93
N MET A 43 -21.57 -1.76 -15.88
CA MET A 43 -20.19 -1.38 -16.19
C MET A 43 -20.08 0.14 -16.32
N ARG A 44 -19.03 0.69 -15.72
CA ARG A 44 -18.61 2.08 -15.85
C ARG A 44 -17.20 2.09 -16.40
N LEU A 45 -17.06 2.37 -17.68
CA LEU A 45 -15.77 2.50 -18.35
C LEU A 45 -15.39 3.97 -18.42
N ASP A 46 -14.12 4.27 -18.17
CA ASP A 46 -13.60 5.63 -18.23
C ASP A 46 -13.26 5.99 -19.69
N PRO A 47 -13.88 7.04 -20.28
CA PRO A 47 -13.63 7.42 -21.67
C PRO A 47 -12.18 7.79 -21.96
N ALA A 48 -11.46 8.39 -21.01
CA ALA A 48 -10.06 8.74 -21.20
C ALA A 48 -9.17 7.48 -21.22
N LEU A 49 -9.47 6.49 -20.38
CA LEU A 49 -8.78 5.20 -20.38
C LEU A 49 -9.10 4.35 -21.62
N LEU A 50 -10.33 4.43 -22.14
CA LEU A 50 -10.70 3.81 -23.41
C LEU A 50 -9.92 4.44 -24.57
N ALA A 51 -9.89 5.78 -24.64
CA ALA A 51 -9.14 6.51 -25.66
C ALA A 51 -7.63 6.21 -25.59
N LYS A 52 -7.06 6.08 -24.38
CA LYS A 52 -5.66 5.67 -24.13
C LYS A 52 -5.30 4.37 -24.86
N VAL A 53 -6.26 3.44 -24.97
CA VAL A 53 -6.05 2.14 -25.63
C VAL A 53 -6.66 2.04 -27.03
N GLY A 54 -7.08 3.17 -27.58
CA GLY A 54 -7.64 3.26 -28.93
C GLY A 54 -9.06 2.71 -29.08
N ILE A 55 -9.85 2.67 -28.01
CA ILE A 55 -11.29 2.41 -28.07
C ILE A 55 -12.02 3.77 -28.11
N ASP A 56 -12.77 4.01 -29.18
CA ASP A 56 -13.45 5.30 -29.41
C ASP A 56 -14.78 5.40 -28.66
N SER A 57 -15.53 4.31 -28.61
CA SER A 57 -16.82 4.24 -27.92
C SER A 57 -17.16 2.83 -27.47
N VAL A 58 -18.06 2.76 -26.49
CA VAL A 58 -18.62 1.51 -25.98
C VAL A 58 -20.14 1.63 -25.93
N ASP A 59 -20.82 0.69 -26.58
CA ASP A 59 -22.27 0.65 -26.67
C ASP A 59 -22.82 -0.63 -26.05
N PHE A 60 -23.93 -0.51 -25.32
CA PHE A 60 -24.64 -1.60 -24.69
C PHE A 60 -25.96 -1.84 -25.43
N GLU A 61 -25.94 -2.72 -26.42
CA GLU A 61 -27.14 -3.04 -27.18
C GLU A 61 -28.09 -3.89 -26.33
N GLN A 62 -29.36 -3.46 -26.25
CA GLN A 62 -30.35 -3.99 -25.29
C GLN A 62 -29.91 -3.83 -23.83
N GLY A 63 -29.15 -2.77 -23.56
CA GLY A 63 -28.76 -2.39 -22.21
C GLY A 63 -29.95 -2.03 -21.33
N LEU A 64 -29.77 -2.26 -20.03
CA LEU A 64 -30.65 -1.78 -18.98
C LEU A 64 -30.21 -0.37 -18.58
N GLU A 65 -31.14 0.58 -18.60
CA GLU A 65 -31.00 1.89 -17.97
C GLU A 65 -31.91 1.93 -16.73
N THR A 66 -31.42 2.47 -15.61
CA THR A 66 -32.22 2.63 -14.39
C THR A 66 -32.12 4.05 -13.87
N ASP A 67 -33.24 4.62 -13.42
CA ASP A 67 -33.31 6.01 -12.90
C ASP A 67 -32.39 6.26 -11.68
N SER A 68 -32.00 5.22 -10.95
CA SER A 68 -31.23 5.30 -9.70
C SER A 68 -29.72 5.09 -9.86
N ASP A 69 -29.25 4.62 -11.02
CA ASP A 69 -27.84 4.36 -11.29
C ASP A 69 -27.55 4.56 -12.77
N PRO A 70 -26.73 5.57 -13.15
CA PRO A 70 -26.48 5.93 -14.55
C PRO A 70 -25.56 4.93 -15.27
N ARG A 71 -25.06 3.88 -14.60
CA ARG A 71 -24.21 2.87 -15.24
C ARG A 71 -25.04 2.00 -16.19
N PRO A 72 -24.68 1.91 -17.49
CA PRO A 72 -25.34 0.97 -18.39
C PRO A 72 -25.06 -0.45 -17.95
N GLY A 73 -26.06 -1.33 -18.10
CA GLY A 73 -25.93 -2.74 -17.73
C GLY A 73 -26.46 -3.71 -18.76
N LEU A 74 -26.06 -4.97 -18.65
CA LEU A 74 -26.60 -6.10 -19.41
C LEU A 74 -27.36 -7.02 -18.45
N ALA A 75 -28.56 -7.44 -18.85
CA ALA A 75 -29.32 -8.41 -18.07
C ALA A 75 -28.61 -9.77 -18.09
N ILE A 76 -28.68 -10.50 -16.99
CA ILE A 76 -28.16 -11.86 -16.87
C ILE A 76 -29.32 -12.84 -17.09
N VAL A 77 -29.17 -13.75 -18.05
CA VAL A 77 -30.17 -14.77 -18.36
C VAL A 77 -30.18 -15.82 -17.25
N ASP A 78 -31.36 -16.12 -16.75
CA ASP A 78 -31.60 -17.13 -15.71
C ASP A 78 -31.51 -18.58 -16.24
N SER A 79 -30.68 -18.83 -17.25
CA SER A 79 -30.41 -20.17 -17.82
C SER A 79 -29.05 -20.73 -17.39
N GLY A 80 -28.19 -19.91 -16.80
CA GLY A 80 -26.90 -20.32 -16.24
C GLY A 80 -26.80 -19.94 -14.76
N ALA A 81 -25.77 -20.48 -14.10
CA ALA A 81 -25.44 -20.15 -12.72
C ALA A 81 -23.92 -20.04 -12.58
N LEU A 82 -23.47 -19.14 -11.71
CA LEU A 82 -22.09 -19.05 -11.24
C LEU A 82 -21.99 -19.76 -9.89
N GLU A 83 -20.99 -20.61 -9.74
CA GLU A 83 -20.76 -21.39 -8.52
C GLU A 83 -19.52 -20.87 -7.79
N PHE A 84 -19.62 -20.76 -6.46
CA PHE A 84 -18.51 -20.37 -5.61
C PHE A 84 -18.47 -21.18 -4.32
N SER A 85 -17.27 -21.44 -3.83
CA SER A 85 -17.05 -21.95 -2.49
C SER A 85 -17.22 -20.82 -1.49
N ALA A 86 -18.05 -21.07 -0.47
CA ALA A 86 -18.28 -20.16 0.62
C ALA A 86 -18.14 -20.90 1.95
N ASN A 87 -17.69 -20.16 2.97
CA ASN A 87 -17.59 -20.63 4.35
C ASN A 87 -17.91 -19.46 5.27
N ASN A 88 -18.78 -19.66 6.27
CA ASN A 88 -19.21 -18.63 7.22
C ASN A 88 -19.55 -17.30 6.52
N ASP A 89 -20.44 -17.32 5.53
CA ASP A 89 -20.85 -16.12 4.78
C ASP A 89 -19.70 -15.28 4.20
N SER A 90 -18.58 -15.92 3.88
CA SER A 90 -17.46 -15.34 3.15
C SER A 90 -17.14 -16.19 1.93
N ILE A 91 -17.02 -15.55 0.77
CA ILE A 91 -16.61 -16.20 -0.47
C ILE A 91 -15.12 -16.53 -0.38
N GLN A 92 -14.80 -17.79 -0.67
CA GLN A 92 -13.42 -18.27 -0.73
C GLN A 92 -12.91 -18.27 -2.17
N ALA A 93 -13.69 -18.80 -3.12
CA ALA A 93 -13.33 -18.79 -4.54
C ALA A 93 -14.55 -18.97 -5.45
N PHE A 94 -14.54 -18.38 -6.65
CA PHE A 94 -15.39 -18.84 -7.76
C PHE A 94 -14.80 -20.13 -8.33
N VAL A 95 -15.63 -21.17 -8.45
CA VAL A 95 -15.15 -22.53 -8.76
C VAL A 95 -15.62 -23.05 -10.10
N ALA A 96 -16.82 -22.65 -10.56
CA ALA A 96 -17.40 -23.15 -11.79
C ALA A 96 -18.56 -22.27 -12.29
N GLY A 97 -19.16 -22.67 -13.41
CA GLY A 97 -20.38 -22.09 -13.92
C GLY A 97 -20.18 -20.91 -14.86
N ARG A 98 -21.29 -20.34 -15.33
CA ARG A 98 -21.33 -19.15 -16.18
C ARG A 98 -22.66 -18.42 -16.05
N LEU A 99 -22.62 -17.10 -16.13
CA LEU A 99 -23.80 -16.22 -16.18
C LEU A 99 -23.94 -15.64 -17.59
N PRO A 100 -24.82 -16.18 -18.44
CA PRO A 100 -25.02 -15.66 -19.79
C PRO A 100 -25.59 -14.24 -19.73
N LEU A 101 -25.05 -13.34 -20.54
CA LEU A 101 -25.53 -11.97 -20.70
C LEU A 101 -26.55 -11.92 -21.83
N HIS A 102 -27.60 -11.13 -21.64
CA HIS A 102 -28.58 -10.77 -22.65
C HIS A 102 -28.23 -9.38 -23.19
N GLY A 103 -28.19 -9.26 -24.51
CA GLY A 103 -27.67 -8.08 -25.21
C GLY A 103 -26.24 -8.25 -25.66
N GLU A 104 -25.64 -7.18 -26.17
CA GLU A 104 -24.28 -7.19 -26.71
C GLU A 104 -23.50 -5.97 -26.22
N LEU A 105 -22.27 -6.19 -25.78
CA LEU A 105 -21.29 -5.13 -25.59
C LEU A 105 -20.54 -4.92 -26.90
N ARG A 106 -20.55 -3.68 -27.42
CA ARG A 106 -19.86 -3.31 -28.66
C ARG A 106 -18.76 -2.31 -28.35
N LEU A 107 -17.54 -2.59 -28.81
CA LEU A 107 -16.40 -1.70 -28.72
C LEU A 107 -16.06 -1.19 -30.13
N SER A 108 -16.02 0.12 -30.31
CA SER A 108 -15.64 0.75 -31.58
C SER A 108 -14.17 1.15 -31.57
N GLN A 109 -13.46 0.88 -32.67
CA GLN A 109 -12.09 1.31 -32.92
C GLN A 109 -11.94 1.67 -34.40
N GLY A 110 -11.85 2.96 -34.69
CA GLY A 110 -11.88 3.52 -36.03
C GLY A 110 -13.13 3.09 -36.79
N SER A 111 -12.93 2.45 -37.94
CA SER A 111 -14.03 1.87 -38.73
C SER A 111 -14.35 0.41 -38.37
N SER A 112 -13.68 -0.14 -37.37
CA SER A 112 -13.85 -1.52 -36.92
C SER A 112 -14.70 -1.58 -35.65
N GLU A 113 -15.51 -2.62 -35.53
CA GLU A 113 -16.31 -2.87 -34.34
C GLU A 113 -16.02 -4.28 -33.81
N LEU A 114 -15.98 -4.43 -32.50
CA LEU A 114 -15.96 -5.72 -31.82
C LEU A 114 -17.27 -5.87 -31.03
N ALA A 115 -18.12 -6.81 -31.44
CA ALA A 115 -19.33 -7.17 -30.72
C ALA A 115 -19.13 -8.47 -29.92
N LEU A 116 -19.28 -8.39 -28.60
CA LEU A 116 -19.17 -9.54 -27.69
C LEU A 116 -20.48 -10.33 -27.69
N ARG A 117 -20.72 -11.08 -28.77
CA ARG A 117 -21.96 -11.83 -28.96
C ARG A 117 -22.01 -13.06 -28.05
N GLY A 118 -23.17 -13.32 -27.44
CA GLY A 118 -23.37 -14.47 -26.56
C GLY A 118 -22.44 -14.47 -25.34
N ALA A 119 -22.10 -13.27 -24.86
CA ALA A 119 -21.18 -13.09 -23.75
C ALA A 119 -21.70 -13.70 -22.45
N SER A 120 -20.78 -14.06 -21.57
CA SER A 120 -21.07 -14.61 -20.25
C SER A 120 -19.98 -14.23 -19.25
N ILE A 121 -20.37 -14.16 -17.98
CA ILE A 121 -19.42 -14.02 -16.87
C ILE A 121 -19.02 -15.42 -16.40
N GLN A 122 -17.73 -15.67 -16.23
CA GLN A 122 -17.16 -16.95 -15.82
C GLN A 122 -16.09 -16.75 -14.73
N PRO A 123 -15.74 -17.79 -13.96
CA PRO A 123 -14.59 -17.75 -13.05
C PRO A 123 -13.29 -17.34 -13.76
N GLY A 124 -12.48 -16.52 -13.10
CA GLY A 124 -11.18 -16.03 -13.56
C GLY A 124 -10.01 -16.94 -13.18
N ALA A 125 -8.79 -16.44 -13.37
CA ALA A 125 -7.57 -17.18 -13.00
C ALA A 125 -7.31 -17.21 -11.48
N SER A 126 -7.72 -16.17 -10.77
CA SER A 126 -7.57 -16.05 -9.31
C SER A 126 -8.88 -16.42 -8.61
N ALA A 127 -8.79 -16.83 -7.34
CA ALA A 127 -9.93 -17.29 -6.55
C ALA A 127 -11.13 -16.33 -6.59
N LEU A 128 -10.89 -15.01 -6.50
CA LEU A 128 -11.93 -13.99 -6.48
C LEU A 128 -11.97 -13.15 -7.76
N ALA A 129 -11.49 -13.71 -8.87
CA ALA A 129 -11.57 -13.06 -10.17
C ALA A 129 -12.71 -13.68 -11.00
N LEU A 130 -13.27 -12.85 -11.88
CA LEU A 130 -14.23 -13.22 -12.90
C LEU A 130 -13.71 -12.78 -14.27
N ARG A 131 -14.37 -13.22 -15.34
CA ARG A 131 -14.03 -12.89 -16.72
C ARG A 131 -15.28 -12.68 -17.56
N VAL A 132 -15.21 -11.75 -18.51
CA VAL A 132 -16.22 -11.61 -19.56
C VAL A 132 -15.74 -12.37 -20.79
N VAL A 133 -16.48 -13.42 -21.15
CA VAL A 133 -16.14 -14.37 -22.22
C VAL A 133 -17.24 -14.36 -23.28
N ASP A 134 -16.90 -14.21 -24.55
CA ASP A 134 -17.90 -14.28 -25.64
C ASP A 134 -18.37 -15.71 -25.95
N GLY A 135 -19.34 -15.83 -26.86
CA GLY A 135 -19.87 -17.12 -27.32
C GLY A 135 -18.86 -17.98 -28.09
N GLY A 136 -17.75 -17.39 -28.56
CA GLY A 136 -16.63 -18.09 -29.18
C GLY A 136 -15.59 -18.60 -28.18
N GLY A 137 -15.71 -18.23 -26.90
CA GLY A 137 -14.78 -18.59 -25.84
C GLY A 137 -13.61 -17.62 -25.68
N ALA A 138 -13.59 -16.49 -26.37
CA ALA A 138 -12.57 -15.47 -26.19
C ALA A 138 -12.85 -14.67 -24.91
N VAL A 139 -11.85 -14.56 -24.04
CA VAL A 139 -11.87 -13.69 -22.86
C VAL A 139 -11.58 -12.27 -23.33
N TRP A 140 -12.45 -11.31 -23.03
CA TRP A 140 -12.27 -9.92 -23.44
C TRP A 140 -11.89 -9.02 -22.27
N PHE A 141 -12.45 -9.29 -21.07
CA PHE A 141 -12.12 -8.56 -19.85
C PHE A 141 -11.85 -9.53 -18.70
N ASP A 142 -10.83 -9.22 -17.91
CA ASP A 142 -10.64 -9.77 -16.57
C ASP A 142 -11.30 -8.82 -15.56
N LEU A 143 -11.97 -9.40 -14.57
CA LEU A 143 -12.73 -8.69 -13.54
C LEU A 143 -12.16 -9.09 -12.17
N ASP A 144 -11.54 -8.16 -11.44
CA ASP A 144 -10.85 -8.47 -10.19
C ASP A 144 -11.05 -7.40 -9.10
N HIS A 145 -10.38 -7.58 -7.94
CA HIS A 145 -10.46 -6.70 -6.77
C HIS A 145 -11.89 -6.36 -6.31
N LEU A 146 -12.82 -7.30 -6.44
CA LEU A 146 -14.21 -7.06 -6.10
C LEU A 146 -14.42 -6.99 -4.59
N HIS A 147 -15.29 -6.06 -4.20
CA HIS A 147 -15.98 -6.11 -2.92
C HIS A 147 -17.30 -6.87 -3.09
N PHE A 148 -17.75 -7.54 -2.04
CA PHE A 148 -19.01 -8.30 -2.08
C PHE A 148 -19.78 -8.25 -0.77
N HIS A 149 -21.08 -8.50 -0.87
CA HIS A 149 -22.01 -8.56 0.25
C HIS A 149 -22.93 -9.76 0.04
N LEU A 150 -22.96 -10.63 1.05
CA LEU A 150 -24.00 -11.64 1.21
C LEU A 150 -25.05 -11.03 2.13
N LEU A 151 -26.05 -10.36 1.57
CA LEU A 151 -27.09 -9.70 2.34
C LEU A 151 -27.92 -10.77 3.06
N GLY A 152 -27.62 -11.04 4.33
CA GLY A 152 -28.34 -12.01 5.15
C GLY A 152 -29.85 -11.70 5.18
N GLN A 153 -30.67 -12.68 4.79
CA GLN A 153 -32.11 -12.62 4.52
C GLN A 153 -32.58 -12.02 3.19
N SER A 154 -31.69 -11.46 2.35
CA SER A 154 -32.05 -11.16 0.97
C SER A 154 -31.71 -12.35 0.06
N ASP A 155 -32.48 -12.53 -1.00
CA ASP A 155 -32.18 -13.47 -2.08
C ASP A 155 -31.10 -12.93 -3.04
N GLU A 156 -30.43 -11.82 -2.71
CA GLU A 156 -29.51 -11.09 -3.58
C GLU A 156 -28.03 -11.29 -3.19
N PHE A 157 -27.21 -11.55 -4.20
CA PHE A 157 -25.76 -11.46 -4.15
C PHE A 157 -25.30 -10.22 -4.92
N ARG A 158 -24.58 -9.33 -4.23
CA ARG A 158 -23.98 -8.13 -4.83
C ARG A 158 -22.47 -8.18 -4.72
N ALA A 159 -21.80 -8.02 -5.86
CA ALA A 159 -20.38 -7.70 -5.94
C ALA A 159 -20.22 -6.35 -6.66
N TRP A 160 -19.39 -5.44 -6.14
CA TRP A 160 -19.22 -4.11 -6.69
C TRP A 160 -17.77 -3.66 -6.57
N ASN A 161 -17.49 -2.48 -7.15
CA ASN A 161 -16.15 -1.93 -7.30
C ASN A 161 -15.17 -2.88 -7.99
N ILE A 162 -15.69 -3.73 -8.86
CA ILE A 162 -14.92 -4.75 -9.56
C ILE A 162 -14.07 -4.02 -10.61
N ASP A 163 -12.76 -4.09 -10.53
CA ASP A 163 -11.89 -3.52 -11.55
C ASP A 163 -12.12 -4.26 -12.88
N ILE A 164 -12.30 -3.51 -13.98
CA ILE A 164 -12.37 -4.04 -15.34
C ILE A 164 -11.00 -3.89 -15.98
N ARG A 165 -10.38 -5.00 -16.36
CA ARG A 165 -9.04 -5.04 -16.96
C ARG A 165 -9.06 -5.64 -18.36
N ILE A 166 -8.18 -5.13 -19.21
CA ILE A 166 -8.00 -5.63 -20.58
C ILE A 166 -7.36 -7.02 -20.54
N SER A 167 -8.03 -7.99 -21.16
CA SER A 167 -7.46 -9.33 -21.35
C SER A 167 -6.39 -9.34 -22.46
N GLN A 168 -5.62 -10.43 -22.51
CA GLN A 168 -4.68 -10.67 -23.61
C GLN A 168 -5.34 -10.64 -25.00
N ALA A 169 -6.53 -11.22 -25.17
CA ALA A 169 -7.18 -11.28 -26.48
C ALA A 169 -7.68 -9.89 -26.93
N LEU A 170 -8.17 -9.07 -25.98
CA LEU A 170 -8.53 -7.68 -26.28
C LEU A 170 -7.30 -6.86 -26.66
N ALA A 171 -6.21 -6.95 -25.89
CA ALA A 171 -4.96 -6.25 -26.21
C ALA A 171 -4.43 -6.60 -27.62
N GLN A 172 -4.48 -7.89 -28.00
CA GLN A 172 -4.12 -8.34 -29.34
C GLN A 172 -5.07 -7.80 -30.42
N ARG A 173 -6.39 -7.82 -30.17
CA ARG A 173 -7.40 -7.30 -31.09
C ARG A 173 -7.28 -5.79 -31.32
N LEU A 174 -6.85 -5.04 -30.30
CA LEU A 174 -6.60 -3.60 -30.39
C LEU A 174 -5.28 -3.28 -31.12
N GLY A 175 -4.42 -4.28 -31.36
CA GLY A 175 -3.07 -4.06 -31.89
C GLY A 175 -2.12 -3.40 -30.87
N GLN A 176 -2.45 -3.48 -29.58
CA GLN A 176 -1.70 -2.83 -28.50
C GLN A 176 -1.39 -3.85 -27.38
N PRO A 177 -0.36 -4.70 -27.56
CA PRO A 177 -0.03 -5.74 -26.57
C PRO A 177 0.30 -5.21 -25.17
N LEU A 178 0.80 -3.97 -25.06
CA LEU A 178 1.09 -3.31 -23.79
C LEU A 178 -0.17 -3.01 -22.94
N ALA A 179 -1.36 -3.05 -23.56
CA ALA A 179 -2.61 -2.77 -22.87
C ALA A 179 -3.10 -3.95 -22.02
N GLU A 180 -2.51 -5.15 -22.15
CA GLU A 180 -2.89 -6.31 -21.33
C GLU A 180 -2.75 -5.99 -19.82
N GLY A 181 -3.83 -6.19 -19.06
CA GLY A 181 -3.92 -5.89 -17.63
C GLY A 181 -4.21 -4.44 -17.27
N GLU A 182 -4.29 -3.52 -18.24
CA GLU A 182 -4.65 -2.12 -17.98
C GLU A 182 -6.09 -2.02 -17.46
N TYR A 183 -6.26 -1.17 -16.46
CA TYR A 183 -7.55 -0.81 -15.88
C TYR A 183 -8.33 0.10 -16.83
N LEU A 184 -9.62 -0.19 -17.03
CA LEU A 184 -10.53 0.60 -17.87
C LEU A 184 -11.73 1.18 -17.14
N GLY A 185 -12.00 0.75 -15.91
CA GLY A 185 -13.19 1.16 -15.18
C GLY A 185 -13.66 0.14 -14.15
N GLN A 186 -14.90 0.30 -13.68
CA GLN A 186 -15.48 -0.56 -12.65
C GLN A 186 -16.75 -1.26 -13.11
N ALA A 187 -16.98 -2.47 -12.63
CA ALA A 187 -18.21 -3.21 -12.79
C ALA A 187 -18.93 -3.42 -11.44
N GLU A 188 -20.21 -3.76 -11.55
CA GLU A 188 -21.04 -4.27 -10.47
C GLU A 188 -21.87 -5.44 -10.98
N LEU A 189 -21.91 -6.50 -10.18
CA LEU A 189 -22.67 -7.71 -10.41
C LEU A 189 -23.78 -7.79 -9.36
N LEU A 190 -25.03 -7.76 -9.81
CA LEU A 190 -26.23 -7.93 -8.98
C LEU A 190 -26.92 -9.20 -9.44
N THR A 191 -27.01 -10.21 -8.59
CA THR A 191 -27.55 -11.55 -8.95
C THR A 191 -28.38 -12.10 -7.81
N ARG A 192 -29.03 -13.26 -8.01
CA ARG A 192 -29.82 -13.91 -6.96
C ARG A 192 -29.29 -15.29 -6.62
N PHE A 193 -29.38 -15.68 -5.36
CA PHE A 193 -29.03 -17.02 -4.94
C PHE A 193 -30.00 -18.06 -5.51
N ARG A 194 -29.47 -19.09 -6.16
CA ARG A 194 -30.21 -20.32 -6.50
C ARG A 194 -30.08 -21.35 -5.40
N GLN A 195 -28.88 -21.48 -4.86
CA GLN A 195 -28.55 -22.45 -3.84
C GLN A 195 -27.55 -21.82 -2.88
N THR A 196 -27.87 -21.88 -1.60
CA THR A 196 -26.95 -21.57 -0.51
C THR A 196 -26.67 -22.85 0.27
N GLY A 197 -25.48 -22.91 0.88
CA GLY A 197 -25.20 -23.84 1.96
C GLY A 197 -25.81 -23.32 3.28
N PRO A 198 -25.74 -24.12 4.36
CA PRO A 198 -26.10 -23.63 5.68
C PRO A 198 -25.24 -22.42 6.03
N ILE A 199 -25.89 -21.34 6.45
CA ILE A 199 -25.23 -20.24 7.15
C ILE A 199 -25.05 -20.75 8.59
N GLY A 200 -23.81 -21.02 8.98
CA GLY A 200 -23.49 -21.49 10.34
C GLY A 200 -23.71 -20.39 11.37
N ASP A 201 -23.95 -20.77 12.62
CA ASP A 201 -23.86 -19.83 13.74
C ASP A 201 -22.44 -19.24 13.80
N ASP A 202 -22.32 -18.01 14.33
CA ASP A 202 -21.03 -17.39 14.58
C ASP A 202 -20.14 -18.35 15.40
N PRO A 203 -18.91 -18.66 14.95
CA PRO A 203 -18.00 -19.47 15.73
C PRO A 203 -17.79 -18.85 17.12
N GLU A 204 -17.70 -19.68 18.18
CA GLU A 204 -17.53 -19.20 19.56
C GLU A 204 -16.33 -18.25 19.72
N TYR A 205 -15.26 -18.46 18.96
CA TYR A 205 -14.08 -17.59 19.01
C TYR A 205 -14.30 -16.18 18.44
N CYS A 206 -15.43 -15.92 17.76
CA CYS A 206 -15.85 -14.61 17.27
C CYS A 206 -16.52 -13.76 18.36
N GLN A 207 -16.84 -14.36 19.50
CA GLN A 207 -17.54 -13.73 20.61
C GLN A 207 -16.84 -14.00 21.96
N PRO A 208 -16.43 -12.97 22.71
CA PRO A 208 -16.45 -11.55 22.34
C PRO A 208 -15.42 -11.24 21.23
N ILE A 209 -15.60 -10.11 20.54
CA ILE A 209 -14.60 -9.62 19.58
C ILE A 209 -13.27 -9.36 20.30
N ARG A 210 -12.21 -9.92 19.73
CA ARG A 210 -10.83 -9.81 20.22
C ARG A 210 -10.20 -8.52 19.70
N TRP A 211 -10.49 -7.41 20.38
CA TRP A 211 -9.96 -6.09 20.00
C TRP A 211 -8.48 -5.93 20.41
N PRO A 212 -7.72 -5.05 19.72
CA PRO A 212 -6.36 -4.74 20.12
C PRO A 212 -6.30 -4.30 21.59
N GLY A 213 -5.27 -4.76 22.30
CA GLY A 213 -5.05 -4.46 23.71
C GLY A 213 -5.94 -5.22 24.70
N THR A 214 -6.91 -6.03 24.26
CA THR A 214 -7.70 -6.87 25.18
C THR A 214 -6.88 -8.07 25.69
N LEU A 215 -7.07 -8.45 26.96
CA LEU A 215 -6.36 -9.59 27.56
C LEU A 215 -6.82 -10.91 26.94
N ILE A 216 -5.87 -11.79 26.60
CA ILE A 216 -6.16 -13.14 26.11
C ILE A 216 -6.76 -13.99 27.25
N ASP A 217 -6.17 -13.92 28.44
CA ASP A 217 -6.71 -14.51 29.66
C ASP A 217 -7.16 -13.41 30.62
N SER A 218 -8.48 -13.19 30.69
CA SER A 218 -9.09 -12.20 31.59
C SER A 218 -8.80 -12.45 33.08
N GLY A 219 -8.40 -13.67 33.46
CA GLY A 219 -8.00 -14.03 34.82
C GLY A 219 -6.56 -13.64 35.18
N ASN A 220 -5.75 -13.27 34.19
CA ASN A 220 -4.37 -12.84 34.37
C ASN A 220 -4.17 -11.38 33.90
N PRO A 221 -4.19 -10.39 34.81
CA PRO A 221 -4.04 -8.98 34.44
C PRO A 221 -2.68 -8.63 33.82
N ASP A 222 -1.65 -9.46 34.07
CA ASP A 222 -0.30 -9.34 33.51
C ASP A 222 -0.10 -10.25 32.27
N GLY A 223 -1.16 -10.87 31.77
CA GLY A 223 -1.13 -11.80 30.64
C GLY A 223 -1.01 -11.12 29.28
N ASP A 224 -0.77 -11.95 28.26
CA ASP A 224 -0.68 -11.53 26.86
C ASP A 224 -1.97 -10.87 26.38
N ARG A 225 -1.83 -9.96 25.41
CA ARG A 225 -2.94 -9.20 24.83
C ARG A 225 -3.06 -9.50 23.35
N TYR A 226 -4.27 -9.29 22.82
CA TYR A 226 -4.48 -9.31 21.38
C TYR A 226 -3.82 -8.09 20.74
N GLU A 227 -3.23 -8.30 19.57
CA GLU A 227 -2.37 -7.35 18.88
C GLU A 227 -2.88 -7.12 17.46
N ALA A 228 -3.00 -5.86 17.04
CA ALA A 228 -3.20 -5.56 15.63
C ALA A 228 -1.91 -5.89 14.87
N ASP A 229 -2.01 -6.72 13.85
CA ASP A 229 -0.88 -7.11 13.00
C ASP A 229 -1.41 -7.40 11.60
N VAL A 230 -1.17 -6.46 10.68
CA VAL A 230 -1.64 -6.54 9.30
C VAL A 230 -0.44 -6.62 8.39
N THR A 231 -0.48 -7.53 7.42
CA THR A 231 0.66 -7.80 6.55
C THR A 231 0.27 -7.62 5.08
N LEU A 232 1.18 -7.01 4.34
CA LEU A 232 1.23 -7.02 2.89
C LEU A 232 2.21 -8.12 2.48
N ASN A 233 1.74 -9.31 2.12
CA ASN A 233 2.59 -10.44 1.75
C ASN A 233 2.52 -10.80 0.26
N GLY A 234 3.66 -11.23 -0.31
CA GLY A 234 3.81 -11.52 -1.74
C GLY A 234 3.03 -12.74 -2.26
N GLU A 235 2.53 -13.61 -1.37
CA GLU A 235 1.68 -14.75 -1.75
C GLU A 235 0.37 -14.30 -2.42
N PHE A 236 -0.13 -13.12 -2.05
CA PHE A 236 -1.37 -12.54 -2.57
C PHE A 236 -1.12 -11.22 -3.32
N LEU A 237 0.03 -10.55 -3.09
CA LEU A 237 0.36 -9.24 -3.67
C LEU A 237 1.13 -9.24 -5.00
N ASN A 238 1.25 -10.39 -5.68
CA ASN A 238 1.53 -10.36 -7.13
C ASN A 238 0.43 -9.62 -7.93
N ASN A 239 -0.66 -9.22 -7.26
CA ASN A 239 -1.74 -8.39 -7.78
C ASN A 239 -1.57 -6.88 -7.51
N LEU A 240 -0.50 -6.38 -6.85
CA LEU A 240 -0.28 -4.93 -6.71
C LEU A 240 -0.08 -4.30 -8.10
N THR A 241 -1.13 -3.71 -8.65
CA THR A 241 -1.09 -3.08 -9.98
C THR A 241 -0.65 -1.63 -9.89
N VAL A 242 -0.18 -1.08 -11.02
CA VAL A 242 0.19 0.33 -11.14
C VAL A 242 -0.41 0.82 -12.46
N ASN A 243 -1.38 1.72 -12.41
CA ASN A 243 -2.02 2.23 -13.62
C ASN A 243 -1.87 3.75 -13.71
N ALA A 244 -1.37 4.22 -14.86
CA ALA A 244 -1.40 5.61 -15.26
C ALA A 244 -2.81 5.96 -15.74
N LEU A 245 -3.49 6.87 -15.04
CA LEU A 245 -4.90 7.15 -15.28
C LEU A 245 -5.12 8.36 -16.19
N ARG A 246 -4.50 9.49 -15.85
CA ARG A 246 -4.71 10.78 -16.54
C ARG A 246 -3.54 11.72 -16.30
N CYS A 247 -3.33 12.66 -17.22
CA CYS A 247 -2.33 13.71 -17.10
C CYS A 247 -2.98 15.10 -17.03
N GLU A 248 -2.30 16.04 -16.38
CA GLU A 248 -2.74 17.43 -16.26
C GLU A 248 -2.48 18.20 -17.56
N THR A 249 -3.20 17.82 -18.60
CA THR A 249 -3.19 18.45 -19.93
C THR A 249 -4.63 18.84 -20.33
N GLU A 250 -4.78 19.67 -21.37
CA GLU A 250 -6.10 20.05 -21.88
C GLU A 250 -6.94 18.83 -22.31
N THR A 251 -6.29 17.80 -22.85
CA THR A 251 -6.92 16.56 -23.33
C THR A 251 -7.02 15.48 -22.25
N ARG A 252 -6.45 15.72 -21.06
CA ARG A 252 -6.26 14.75 -19.97
C ARG A 252 -5.41 13.52 -20.32
N ALA A 253 -4.82 13.52 -21.50
CA ALA A 253 -3.93 12.49 -21.99
C ALA A 253 -2.47 12.92 -21.84
N CYS A 254 -1.61 11.97 -21.50
CA CYS A 254 -0.17 12.18 -21.42
C CYS A 254 0.43 12.21 -22.82
N ASP A 255 1.25 13.21 -23.13
CA ASP A 255 1.86 13.38 -24.47
C ASP A 255 3.30 12.85 -24.53
N GLY A 256 3.85 12.38 -23.41
CA GLY A 256 5.05 11.56 -23.34
C GLY A 256 6.38 12.32 -23.51
N PRO A 257 7.46 11.58 -23.77
CA PRO A 257 8.80 12.15 -23.91
C PRO A 257 8.87 13.28 -24.95
N GLY A 258 9.36 14.45 -24.52
CA GLY A 258 9.48 15.65 -25.35
C GLY A 258 8.19 16.47 -25.51
N GLY A 259 7.09 16.03 -24.91
CA GLY A 259 5.84 16.78 -24.76
C GLY A 259 5.85 17.75 -23.58
N VAL A 260 4.66 18.11 -23.10
CA VAL A 260 4.48 18.87 -21.86
C VAL A 260 4.81 17.96 -20.69
N ASP A 261 5.68 18.42 -19.78
CA ASP A 261 5.97 17.68 -18.56
C ASP A 261 4.80 17.78 -17.57
N ALA A 262 3.74 17.00 -17.82
CA ALA A 262 2.51 17.06 -17.07
C ALA A 262 2.56 16.21 -15.79
N ARG A 263 1.75 16.59 -14.81
CA ARG A 263 1.48 15.74 -13.65
C ARG A 263 0.56 14.60 -14.06
N MET A 264 1.03 13.38 -13.89
CA MET A 264 0.30 12.15 -14.14
C MET A 264 -0.24 11.59 -12.83
N VAL A 265 -1.54 11.26 -12.82
CA VAL A 265 -2.17 10.50 -11.74
C VAL A 265 -1.88 9.02 -11.93
N ILE A 266 -1.37 8.40 -10.87
CA ILE A 266 -1.19 6.96 -10.77
C ILE A 266 -2.09 6.42 -9.66
N ALA A 267 -2.79 5.33 -9.95
CA ALA A 267 -3.58 4.61 -8.95
C ALA A 267 -3.12 3.15 -8.89
N PRO A 268 -2.59 2.69 -7.75
CA PRO A 268 -2.31 1.28 -7.54
C PRO A 268 -3.54 0.53 -7.01
N SER A 269 -3.55 -0.79 -7.17
CA SER A 269 -4.37 -1.67 -6.32
C SER A 269 -3.55 -2.14 -5.13
N ALA A 270 -4.18 -2.63 -4.07
CA ALA A 270 -3.49 -3.28 -2.97
C ALA A 270 -4.39 -4.28 -2.24
N GLU A 271 -3.79 -5.36 -1.77
CA GLU A 271 -4.42 -6.39 -0.95
C GLU A 271 -3.61 -6.57 0.34
N LEU A 272 -4.28 -6.93 1.41
CA LEU A 272 -3.66 -7.19 2.71
C LEU A 272 -4.29 -8.40 3.36
N ARG A 273 -3.62 -8.87 4.42
CA ARG A 273 -4.13 -9.89 5.30
C ARG A 273 -3.95 -9.45 6.75
N ASN A 274 -4.99 -9.58 7.56
CA ASN A 274 -4.82 -9.59 9.01
C ASN A 274 -4.17 -10.92 9.39
N THR A 275 -3.07 -10.90 10.15
CA THR A 275 -2.25 -12.11 10.33
C THR A 275 -3.02 -13.25 11.00
N ASN A 276 -2.43 -14.44 10.96
CA ASN A 276 -3.03 -15.65 11.51
C ASN A 276 -2.26 -16.15 12.74
N ASN A 277 -1.89 -15.22 13.62
CA ASN A 277 -1.26 -15.54 14.90
C ASN A 277 -2.35 -15.76 15.96
N LEU A 278 -2.03 -16.55 16.99
CA LEU A 278 -2.98 -16.85 18.06
C LEU A 278 -3.48 -15.60 18.81
N ASN A 279 -2.64 -14.56 18.87
CA ASN A 279 -2.92 -13.29 19.50
C ASN A 279 -3.33 -12.20 18.49
N THR A 280 -3.59 -12.51 17.21
CA THR A 280 -4.03 -11.49 16.26
C THR A 280 -5.41 -10.96 16.64
N ALA A 281 -5.52 -9.63 16.72
CA ALA A 281 -6.76 -8.91 16.99
C ALA A 281 -7.61 -8.73 15.72
N ALA A 282 -8.92 -8.53 15.92
CA ALA A 282 -9.79 -7.97 14.88
C ALA A 282 -9.50 -6.47 14.68
N ILE A 283 -9.59 -5.98 13.44
CA ILE A 283 -9.28 -4.59 13.11
C ILE A 283 -10.56 -3.79 12.82
N PRO A 284 -10.79 -2.68 13.54
CA PRO A 284 -11.86 -1.73 13.23
C PRO A 284 -11.73 -1.14 11.83
N TRP A 285 -12.81 -1.15 11.06
CA TRP A 285 -12.86 -0.72 9.67
C TRP A 285 -14.03 0.22 9.39
N TYR A 286 -14.44 0.99 10.40
CA TYR A 286 -15.69 1.76 10.37
C TYR A 286 -15.62 2.93 9.39
N ARG A 287 -16.61 3.04 8.51
CA ARG A 287 -16.73 4.14 7.55
C ARG A 287 -16.86 5.48 8.27
N LYS A 288 -16.23 6.53 7.72
CA LYS A 288 -16.45 7.92 8.15
C LYS A 288 -17.94 8.26 8.33
N PHE A 289 -18.26 8.92 9.42
CA PHE A 289 -19.58 9.35 9.87
C PHE A 289 -20.60 8.20 10.02
N SER A 290 -20.14 6.98 10.32
CA SER A 290 -21.04 5.84 10.51
C SER A 290 -21.54 5.66 11.95
N GLY A 291 -20.91 6.29 12.95
CA GLY A 291 -21.35 6.22 14.34
C GLY A 291 -20.23 6.16 15.37
N VAL A 292 -20.54 5.52 16.50
CA VAL A 292 -19.65 5.34 17.66
C VAL A 292 -19.54 3.84 17.92
N PHE A 293 -18.34 3.29 17.72
CA PHE A 293 -18.14 1.85 17.76
C PHE A 293 -16.94 1.45 18.61
N PRO A 294 -16.94 0.23 19.19
CA PRO A 294 -15.76 -0.31 19.83
C PRO A 294 -14.64 -0.58 18.81
N PRO A 295 -13.37 -0.58 19.25
CA PRO A 295 -12.91 -0.41 20.62
C PRO A 295 -12.68 1.05 21.03
N TYR A 296 -12.64 1.98 20.06
CA TYR A 296 -12.19 3.36 20.32
C TYR A 296 -13.32 4.35 20.63
N GLY A 297 -14.59 3.94 20.51
CA GLY A 297 -15.73 4.83 20.72
C GLY A 297 -15.89 5.87 19.59
N ASN A 298 -15.56 5.50 18.35
CA ASN A 298 -15.63 6.36 17.17
C ASN A 298 -15.84 5.50 15.90
N ASP A 299 -15.65 6.10 14.73
CA ASP A 299 -15.70 5.46 13.40
C ASP A 299 -14.31 5.33 12.77
N GLN A 300 -13.32 4.95 13.57
CA GLN A 300 -11.96 4.75 13.11
C GLN A 300 -11.88 3.63 12.05
N HIS A 301 -11.01 3.87 11.06
CA HIS A 301 -10.68 2.98 9.97
C HIS A 301 -9.19 3.13 9.61
N PRO A 302 -8.62 2.18 8.86
CA PRO A 302 -7.30 2.29 8.27
C PRO A 302 -7.15 3.42 7.24
N PHE A 303 -5.90 3.80 6.99
CA PHE A 303 -5.53 4.68 5.88
C PHE A 303 -4.54 3.98 4.94
N LEU A 304 -4.52 4.38 3.68
CA LEU A 304 -3.57 3.89 2.70
C LEU A 304 -2.80 5.07 2.12
N VAL A 305 -1.50 4.88 1.93
CA VAL A 305 -0.63 5.83 1.22
C VAL A 305 0.23 5.10 0.19
N TRP A 306 0.55 5.81 -0.87
CA TRP A 306 1.31 5.32 -2.00
C TRP A 306 2.50 6.24 -2.26
N ASN A 307 3.66 5.65 -2.51
CA ASN A 307 4.86 6.40 -2.86
C ASN A 307 5.52 5.79 -4.09
N ILE A 308 6.07 6.62 -4.97
CA ILE A 308 6.82 6.17 -6.14
C ILE A 308 8.27 6.56 -5.96
N TYR A 309 9.14 5.59 -6.16
CA TYR A 309 10.57 5.77 -6.03
C TYR A 309 11.31 5.44 -7.31
N ARG A 310 12.39 6.18 -7.54
CA ARG A 310 13.37 5.92 -8.57
C ARG A 310 14.71 5.64 -7.89
N ILE A 311 15.29 4.48 -8.18
CA ILE A 311 16.71 4.22 -7.90
C ILE A 311 17.48 4.50 -9.18
N GLU A 312 18.48 5.38 -9.10
CA GLU A 312 19.26 5.86 -10.24
C GLU A 312 20.78 5.75 -9.98
N ASP A 313 21.59 6.17 -10.97
CA ASP A 313 23.05 6.18 -10.91
C ASP A 313 23.67 4.83 -10.51
N GLY A 314 23.14 3.75 -11.09
CA GLY A 314 23.63 2.39 -10.83
C GLY A 314 23.35 1.90 -9.41
N GLY A 315 22.32 2.41 -8.74
CA GLY A 315 21.94 1.99 -7.38
C GLY A 315 22.42 2.90 -6.26
N LYS A 316 23.04 4.04 -6.61
CA LYS A 316 23.67 4.96 -5.66
C LYS A 316 22.69 5.94 -5.06
N ARG A 317 21.69 6.39 -5.83
CA ARG A 317 20.71 7.39 -5.40
C ARG A 317 19.31 6.81 -5.35
N LEU A 318 18.57 7.16 -4.30
CA LEU A 318 17.15 6.88 -4.15
C LEU A 318 16.40 8.21 -4.16
N ARG A 319 15.33 8.33 -4.95
CA ARG A 319 14.48 9.53 -5.06
C ARG A 319 13.02 9.15 -4.89
N GLN A 320 12.26 9.88 -4.06
CA GLN A 320 10.81 9.73 -3.97
C GLN A 320 10.15 10.68 -4.96
N VAL A 321 9.89 10.19 -6.17
CA VAL A 321 9.44 10.96 -7.33
C VAL A 321 7.92 11.15 -7.40
N GLY A 322 7.16 10.44 -6.58
CA GLY A 322 5.71 10.62 -6.46
C GLY A 322 5.20 10.19 -5.08
N ARG A 323 4.10 10.80 -4.65
CA ARG A 323 3.43 10.49 -3.37
C ARG A 323 1.95 10.81 -3.44
N SER A 324 1.11 10.02 -2.76
CA SER A 324 -0.31 10.35 -2.53
C SER A 324 -0.48 11.19 -1.27
N ALA A 325 -1.68 11.75 -1.07
CA ALA A 325 -2.11 12.08 0.28
C ALA A 325 -2.62 10.79 0.97
N VAL A 326 -3.81 10.78 1.59
CA VAL A 326 -4.38 9.58 2.24
C VAL A 326 -5.65 9.10 1.56
N LYS A 327 -5.79 7.78 1.47
CA LYS A 327 -7.05 7.09 1.19
C LYS A 327 -7.63 6.57 2.50
N HIS A 328 -8.88 6.93 2.78
CA HIS A 328 -9.67 6.39 3.89
C HIS A 328 -10.29 5.06 3.47
N ALA A 329 -9.99 3.99 4.22
CA ALA A 329 -10.71 2.74 4.08
C ALA A 329 -12.18 2.91 4.52
N TYR A 330 -13.10 2.11 3.99
CA TYR A 330 -14.54 2.31 4.23
C TYR A 330 -15.37 1.04 4.39
N LEU A 331 -14.80 -0.12 4.05
CA LEU A 331 -15.34 -1.44 4.34
C LEU A 331 -14.26 -2.50 4.15
N THR A 332 -14.53 -3.72 4.59
CA THR A 332 -13.70 -4.88 4.31
C THR A 332 -14.52 -6.02 3.70
N ALA A 333 -13.95 -6.68 2.69
CA ALA A 333 -14.52 -7.87 2.04
C ALA A 333 -14.41 -9.13 2.91
N ASN A 334 -13.47 -9.19 3.85
CA ASN A 334 -13.08 -10.39 4.61
C ASN A 334 -13.05 -11.65 3.74
N SER A 335 -12.10 -11.72 2.82
CA SER A 335 -11.96 -12.87 1.93
C SER A 335 -10.85 -13.82 2.40
N GLY A 336 -10.88 -15.09 1.96
CA GLY A 336 -9.78 -16.03 2.21
C GLY A 336 -9.47 -16.32 3.70
N CYS A 337 -10.49 -16.21 4.56
CA CYS A 337 -10.36 -16.26 6.02
C CYS A 337 -10.03 -17.64 6.62
N GLY A 338 -10.03 -18.71 5.82
CA GLY A 338 -9.69 -20.07 6.29
C GLY A 338 -10.63 -20.62 7.37
N GLY A 339 -11.89 -20.17 7.40
CA GLY A 339 -12.88 -20.54 8.43
C GLY A 339 -13.10 -19.50 9.53
N GLY A 340 -12.60 -18.28 9.33
CA GLY A 340 -12.81 -17.08 10.16
C GLY A 340 -14.27 -16.68 10.40
N CYS A 341 -14.46 -15.62 11.19
CA CYS A 341 -15.77 -15.09 11.56
C CYS A 341 -16.55 -14.57 10.35
N PRO A 342 -17.89 -14.70 10.36
CA PRO A 342 -18.69 -14.33 9.22
C PRO A 342 -18.83 -12.81 9.02
N ASN A 343 -19.03 -12.41 7.76
CA ASN A 343 -19.40 -11.05 7.38
C ASN A 343 -20.82 -10.65 7.81
N THR A 344 -21.66 -11.62 8.16
CA THR A 344 -23.02 -11.41 8.64
C THR A 344 -23.12 -11.34 10.16
N HIS A 345 -22.00 -11.51 10.86
CA HIS A 345 -21.92 -11.37 12.31
C HIS A 345 -22.61 -10.06 12.72
N PRO A 346 -23.52 -10.04 13.71
CA PRO A 346 -24.39 -8.88 13.98
C PRO A 346 -23.65 -7.57 14.25
N GLN A 347 -22.40 -7.66 14.68
CA GLN A 347 -21.53 -6.51 14.96
C GLN A 347 -20.55 -6.19 13.81
N ASN A 348 -20.46 -7.04 12.77
CA ASN A 348 -19.58 -6.88 11.62
C ASN A 348 -20.36 -6.59 10.33
N ASN A 349 -20.85 -5.37 10.16
CA ASN A 349 -21.49 -4.96 8.91
C ASN A 349 -20.45 -4.59 7.82
N PHE A 350 -19.50 -5.49 7.53
CA PHE A 350 -18.32 -5.23 6.68
C PHE A 350 -17.39 -4.14 7.24
N GLN A 351 -17.38 -3.98 8.56
CA GLN A 351 -16.63 -2.93 9.26
C GLN A 351 -15.59 -3.49 10.24
N ILE A 352 -15.33 -4.80 10.18
CA ILE A 352 -14.34 -5.48 11.03
C ILE A 352 -13.55 -6.43 10.14
N LEU A 353 -12.23 -6.22 10.03
CA LEU A 353 -11.35 -7.19 9.40
C LEU A 353 -10.93 -8.22 10.44
N TRP A 354 -11.38 -9.46 10.25
CA TRP A 354 -11.11 -10.53 11.20
C TRP A 354 -9.70 -11.11 11.06
N PRO A 355 -9.17 -11.75 12.12
CA PRO A 355 -7.93 -12.51 12.02
C PRO A 355 -7.94 -13.48 10.84
N ASN A 356 -6.80 -13.63 10.17
CA ASN A 356 -6.61 -14.43 8.97
C ASN A 356 -7.42 -14.01 7.73
N CYS A 357 -8.29 -13.00 7.80
CA CYS A 357 -9.02 -12.51 6.64
C CYS A 357 -8.19 -11.53 5.81
N GLN A 358 -8.56 -11.44 4.55
CA GLN A 358 -7.98 -10.50 3.58
C GLN A 358 -8.96 -9.41 3.21
N ASP A 359 -8.38 -8.28 2.79
CA ASP A 359 -9.12 -7.19 2.18
C ASP A 359 -8.40 -6.68 0.94
N THR A 360 -9.16 -6.15 -0.02
CA THR A 360 -8.63 -5.73 -1.32
C THR A 360 -9.22 -4.40 -1.75
N TYR A 361 -8.37 -3.49 -2.20
CA TYR A 361 -8.77 -2.22 -2.83
C TYR A 361 -8.19 -2.16 -4.23
N GLY A 362 -9.08 -2.14 -5.24
CA GLY A 362 -8.71 -2.03 -6.65
C GLY A 362 -8.26 -0.62 -7.04
N THR A 363 -7.82 -0.48 -8.30
CA THR A 363 -7.44 0.79 -8.92
C THR A 363 -8.60 1.79 -8.87
N GLY A 364 -9.82 1.36 -9.20
CA GLY A 364 -10.99 2.23 -9.21
C GLY A 364 -11.37 2.73 -7.82
N ASP A 365 -11.20 1.89 -6.80
CA ASP A 365 -11.45 2.29 -5.43
C ASP A 365 -10.39 3.23 -4.93
N ASN A 366 -9.11 2.95 -5.16
CA ASN A 366 -8.03 3.83 -4.72
C ASN A 366 -8.04 5.19 -5.43
N ASP A 367 -8.65 5.32 -6.62
CA ASP A 367 -8.87 6.59 -7.31
C ASP A 367 -10.18 7.33 -6.92
N ASN A 368 -11.00 6.76 -6.02
CA ASN A 368 -12.31 7.31 -5.67
C ASN A 368 -12.22 8.55 -4.75
N SER A 369 -12.58 9.71 -5.30
CA SER A 369 -12.63 11.03 -4.67
C SER A 369 -13.35 11.09 -3.30
N THR A 370 -14.37 10.26 -3.03
CA THR A 370 -15.16 10.36 -1.78
C THR A 370 -14.41 9.88 -0.53
N HIS A 371 -13.22 9.32 -0.72
CA HIS A 371 -12.41 8.71 0.33
C HIS A 371 -10.97 9.21 0.32
N LEU A 372 -10.65 10.25 -0.43
CA LEU A 372 -9.31 10.85 -0.44
C LEU A 372 -9.27 12.08 0.45
N GLY A 373 -8.17 12.29 1.16
CA GLY A 373 -8.02 13.44 2.05
C GLY A 373 -6.55 13.81 2.27
N PRO A 374 -6.29 14.97 2.88
CA PRO A 374 -4.93 15.42 3.14
C PRO A 374 -4.27 14.66 4.30
N ARG A 375 -2.96 14.43 4.19
CA ARG A 375 -2.15 13.84 5.28
C ARG A 375 -2.14 14.70 6.56
N SER A 376 -2.42 15.99 6.46
CA SER A 376 -2.43 16.94 7.58
C SER A 376 -3.54 16.67 8.61
N GLU A 377 -4.54 15.87 8.26
CA GLU A 377 -5.66 15.52 9.15
C GLU A 377 -5.38 14.30 10.03
N ILE A 378 -4.24 13.65 9.87
CA ILE A 378 -3.93 12.38 10.54
C ILE A 378 -2.85 12.61 11.60
N LEU A 379 -3.00 12.00 12.77
CA LEU A 379 -1.91 11.76 13.70
C LEU A 379 -1.23 10.44 13.27
N PRO A 380 -0.11 10.49 12.53
CA PRO A 380 0.38 9.32 11.82
C PRO A 380 0.84 8.20 12.75
N HIS A 381 1.58 8.50 13.81
CA HIS A 381 2.08 7.48 14.74
C HIS A 381 0.97 6.75 15.49
N ALA A 382 -0.09 7.47 15.88
CA ALA A 382 -1.25 6.90 16.56
C ALA A 382 -2.31 6.37 15.59
N VAL A 383 -2.19 6.68 14.29
CA VAL A 383 -3.17 6.41 13.23
C VAL A 383 -4.58 6.92 13.61
N ILE A 384 -4.67 8.17 14.05
CA ILE A 384 -5.93 8.82 14.45
C ILE A 384 -6.30 9.89 13.43
N TRP A 385 -7.56 9.90 12.97
CA TRP A 385 -8.06 10.97 12.10
C TRP A 385 -8.71 12.09 12.91
N GLY A 386 -8.26 13.32 12.66
CA GLY A 386 -8.87 14.53 13.18
C GLY A 386 -10.13 14.89 12.39
N ARG A 387 -11.27 14.29 12.76
CA ARG A 387 -12.56 14.56 12.11
C ARG A 387 -12.90 16.05 12.11
N CYS A 388 -12.79 16.72 13.26
CA CYS A 388 -13.18 18.13 13.40
C CYS A 388 -12.19 19.05 12.68
N GLY A 389 -12.69 19.83 11.71
CA GLY A 389 -11.89 20.71 10.87
C GLY A 389 -11.25 20.00 9.68
N SER A 390 -11.55 18.72 9.46
CA SER A 390 -11.19 18.01 8.23
C SER A 390 -11.98 18.56 7.04
N ILE A 391 -11.56 18.21 5.82
CA ILE A 391 -12.34 18.48 4.61
C ILE A 391 -13.73 17.80 4.63
N TYR A 392 -13.95 16.83 5.50
CA TYR A 392 -15.21 16.12 5.62
C TYR A 392 -16.11 16.65 6.76
N ASP A 393 -15.62 17.52 7.64
CA ASP A 393 -16.37 18.11 8.77
C ASP A 393 -15.69 19.42 9.19
N ALA A 394 -15.74 20.41 8.30
CA ALA A 394 -14.97 21.64 8.41
C ALA A 394 -15.45 22.53 9.58
N ASP A 395 -16.75 22.47 9.90
CA ASP A 395 -17.37 23.24 10.98
C ASP A 395 -17.46 22.48 12.32
N CYS A 396 -17.00 21.22 12.36
CA CYS A 396 -16.99 20.35 13.54
C CYS A 396 -18.39 20.00 14.08
N ASN A 397 -19.40 19.93 13.22
CA ASN A 397 -20.74 19.53 13.61
C ASN A 397 -20.92 18.00 13.67
N GLY A 398 -19.90 17.23 13.27
CA GLY A 398 -19.91 15.77 13.28
C GLY A 398 -20.76 15.14 12.18
N GLN A 399 -21.10 15.91 11.15
CA GLN A 399 -21.76 15.48 9.92
C GLN A 399 -20.79 15.54 8.75
N ASN A 400 -21.03 14.71 7.74
CA ASN A 400 -20.20 14.71 6.54
C ASN A 400 -20.57 15.88 5.64
N ASP A 401 -19.58 16.71 5.29
CA ASP A 401 -19.73 17.85 4.38
C ASP A 401 -19.76 17.44 2.89
N PHE A 402 -19.44 16.18 2.56
CA PHE A 402 -19.34 15.66 1.19
C PHE A 402 -18.47 16.55 0.28
N PRO A 403 -17.18 16.75 0.61
CA PRO A 403 -16.32 17.65 -0.12
C PRO A 403 -16.18 17.24 -1.58
N THR A 404 -16.10 18.23 -2.46
CA THR A 404 -15.70 18.01 -3.85
C THR A 404 -14.18 17.91 -3.90
N VAL A 405 -13.68 16.72 -4.22
CA VAL A 405 -12.25 16.46 -4.44
C VAL A 405 -12.00 16.44 -5.94
N GLY A 406 -11.14 17.35 -6.43
CA GLY A 406 -10.81 17.46 -7.85
C GLY A 406 -10.06 16.25 -8.39
N ASP A 407 -9.87 16.19 -9.70
CA ASP A 407 -9.35 15.00 -10.39
C ASP A 407 -7.88 14.68 -10.07
N PHE A 408 -7.11 15.64 -9.55
CA PHE A 408 -5.71 15.48 -9.17
C PHE A 408 -5.53 15.48 -7.65
N ASP A 409 -6.42 16.16 -6.92
CA ASP A 409 -6.31 16.35 -5.48
C ASP A 409 -6.14 15.02 -4.74
N TYR A 410 -5.20 15.01 -3.80
CA TYR A 410 -4.91 13.92 -2.85
C TYR A 410 -4.42 12.58 -3.46
N ARG A 411 -4.30 12.48 -4.79
CA ARG A 411 -3.85 11.27 -5.49
C ARG A 411 -2.35 11.16 -5.56
N THR A 412 -1.84 9.97 -5.90
CA THR A 412 -0.43 9.83 -6.27
C THR A 412 -0.19 10.57 -7.56
N GLN A 413 0.62 11.62 -7.48
CA GLN A 413 1.03 12.41 -8.63
C GLN A 413 2.52 12.22 -8.90
N ILE A 414 2.89 12.23 -10.17
CA ILE A 414 4.29 12.16 -10.64
C ILE A 414 4.43 12.98 -11.93
N LEU A 415 5.59 13.57 -12.19
CA LEU A 415 5.87 14.14 -13.53
C LEU A 415 6.17 13.05 -14.54
N GLU A 416 5.77 13.26 -15.79
CA GLU A 416 6.14 12.37 -16.90
C GLU A 416 7.67 12.25 -17.03
N SER A 417 8.39 13.38 -16.93
CA SER A 417 9.85 13.40 -16.99
C SER A 417 10.51 12.55 -15.89
N ALA A 418 9.87 12.42 -14.72
CA ALA A 418 10.43 11.72 -13.59
C ALA A 418 10.49 10.20 -13.78
N ILE A 419 9.69 9.65 -14.70
CA ILE A 419 9.66 8.22 -15.04
C ILE A 419 10.20 7.89 -16.43
N ASP A 420 10.61 8.89 -17.20
CA ASP A 420 11.13 8.68 -18.55
C ASP A 420 12.48 7.94 -18.50
N PRO A 421 12.57 6.69 -19.02
CA PRO A 421 13.83 5.95 -19.05
C PRO A 421 14.92 6.61 -19.89
N ALA A 422 14.56 7.46 -20.86
CA ALA A 422 15.53 8.20 -21.68
C ALA A 422 16.21 9.32 -20.87
N LEU A 423 15.49 9.95 -19.95
CA LEU A 423 16.04 10.94 -19.01
C LEU A 423 16.76 10.29 -17.82
N HIS A 424 16.40 9.06 -17.50
CA HIS A 424 16.93 8.31 -16.35
C HIS A 424 17.50 6.94 -16.77
N PRO A 425 18.57 6.92 -17.58
CA PRO A 425 19.13 5.68 -18.11
C PRO A 425 19.64 4.77 -16.98
N GLY A 426 19.22 3.51 -17.01
CA GLY A 426 19.59 2.50 -16.01
C GLY A 426 18.85 2.62 -14.68
N ALA A 427 17.89 3.54 -14.55
CA ALA A 427 17.07 3.64 -13.36
C ALA A 427 16.08 2.48 -13.21
N SER A 428 15.61 2.29 -11.99
CA SER A 428 14.54 1.34 -11.67
C SER A 428 13.44 2.04 -10.87
N PHE A 429 12.19 1.76 -11.23
CA PHE A 429 11.01 2.44 -10.71
C PHE A 429 10.19 1.50 -9.84
N HIS A 430 9.77 1.98 -8.69
CA HIS A 430 9.09 1.18 -7.68
C HIS A 430 7.88 1.93 -7.16
N ILE A 431 6.77 1.22 -7.01
CA ILE A 431 5.65 1.66 -6.18
C ILE A 431 5.85 1.09 -4.79
N GLU A 432 5.54 1.86 -3.75
CA GLU A 432 5.43 1.45 -2.38
C GLU A 432 3.99 1.63 -1.92
N ALA A 433 3.46 0.58 -1.32
CA ALA A 433 2.17 0.52 -0.68
C ALA A 433 2.35 0.51 0.83
N TRP A 434 1.52 1.26 1.55
CA TRP A 434 1.48 1.20 3.02
C TRP A 434 0.06 1.36 3.54
N TYR A 435 -0.40 0.37 4.31
CA TYR A 435 -1.59 0.46 5.14
C TYR A 435 -1.22 0.91 6.54
N LEU A 436 -1.84 2.00 6.99
CA LEU A 436 -1.72 2.51 8.33
C LEU A 436 -2.86 1.94 9.17
N ILE A 437 -2.51 1.12 10.15
CA ILE A 437 -3.44 0.47 11.08
C ILE A 437 -3.13 0.97 12.49
N ARG A 438 -4.18 1.39 13.21
CA ARG A 438 -4.05 1.84 14.61
C ARG A 438 -3.56 0.66 15.46
N GLU A 439 -2.53 0.92 16.26
CA GLU A 439 -1.89 -0.05 17.17
C GLU A 439 -1.22 -1.26 16.47
N ASP A 440 -0.93 -1.15 15.18
CA ASP A 440 -0.19 -2.15 14.43
C ASP A 440 1.18 -2.42 15.08
N GLN A 441 1.47 -3.69 15.37
CA GLN A 441 2.73 -4.06 16.03
C GLN A 441 3.94 -3.84 15.12
N ASN A 442 3.76 -3.87 13.80
CA ASN A 442 4.85 -3.78 12.86
C ASN A 442 4.47 -3.06 11.58
N ILE A 443 4.59 -1.73 11.54
CA ILE A 443 4.30 -0.96 10.32
C ILE A 443 5.09 -1.43 9.08
N PHE A 444 6.24 -2.11 9.26
CA PHE A 444 7.10 -2.54 8.16
C PHE A 444 6.60 -3.80 7.44
N ASN A 445 5.69 -4.58 8.05
CA ASN A 445 5.03 -5.69 7.35
C ASN A 445 3.71 -5.26 6.68
N SER A 446 3.08 -4.17 7.13
CA SER A 446 1.95 -3.51 6.47
C SER A 446 2.36 -2.55 5.33
N MET A 447 3.64 -2.58 4.94
CA MET A 447 4.15 -1.90 3.76
C MET A 447 4.93 -2.85 2.84
N GLY A 448 5.01 -2.48 1.56
CA GLY A 448 5.90 -3.17 0.64
C GLY A 448 5.96 -2.53 -0.73
N THR A 449 6.84 -3.08 -1.56
CA THR A 449 7.25 -2.47 -2.82
C THR A 449 7.07 -3.43 -3.98
N ARG A 450 6.81 -2.88 -5.17
CA ARG A 450 6.86 -3.62 -6.42
C ARG A 450 7.52 -2.77 -7.48
N ARG A 451 8.42 -3.39 -8.25
CA ARG A 451 9.01 -2.73 -9.42
C ARG A 451 7.96 -2.61 -10.54
N PHE A 452 8.02 -1.54 -11.30
CA PHE A 452 7.31 -1.41 -12.57
C PHE A 452 8.25 -0.90 -13.67
N LEU A 453 7.84 -1.11 -14.91
CA LEU A 453 8.53 -0.66 -16.11
C LEU A 453 7.68 0.38 -16.83
N PRO A 454 8.06 1.67 -16.82
CA PRO A 454 7.38 2.69 -17.59
C PRO A 454 7.73 2.54 -19.07
N ILE A 455 6.70 2.43 -19.91
CA ILE A 455 6.83 2.32 -21.37
C ILE A 455 5.88 3.34 -21.99
N TYR A 456 6.41 4.24 -22.81
CA TYR A 456 5.60 5.14 -23.61
C TYR A 456 5.35 4.55 -25.00
N SER A 457 4.08 4.38 -25.36
CA SER A 457 3.64 3.96 -26.69
C SER A 457 2.30 4.63 -26.99
N SER A 458 2.33 5.89 -27.44
CA SER A 458 1.20 6.85 -27.54
C SER A 458 0.47 7.15 -26.22
N ALA A 459 0.80 6.43 -25.16
CA ALA A 459 0.40 6.66 -23.77
C ALA A 459 1.41 5.95 -22.84
N TRP A 460 1.38 6.28 -21.55
CA TRP A 460 2.17 5.57 -20.54
C TRP A 460 1.52 4.25 -20.09
N PHE A 461 2.30 3.18 -20.17
CA PHE A 461 2.02 1.87 -19.61
C PHE A 461 3.01 1.59 -18.47
N LEU A 462 2.52 1.24 -17.29
CA LEU A 462 3.34 1.04 -16.08
C LEU A 462 3.35 -0.44 -15.71
N SER A 463 4.02 -1.25 -16.51
CA SER A 463 3.90 -2.71 -16.41
C SER A 463 4.58 -3.26 -15.17
N THR A 464 3.85 -4.05 -14.39
CA THR A 464 4.37 -4.84 -13.26
C THR A 464 4.62 -6.31 -13.62
N SER A 465 4.48 -6.67 -14.90
CA SER A 465 4.62 -8.04 -15.38
C SER A 465 6.03 -8.59 -15.13
N GLY A 466 6.09 -9.81 -14.61
CA GLY A 466 7.35 -10.46 -14.21
C GLY A 466 8.07 -9.80 -13.02
N GLN A 467 7.46 -8.81 -12.35
CA GLN A 467 8.01 -8.17 -11.16
C GLN A 467 7.32 -8.71 -9.91
N ASN A 468 8.12 -9.20 -8.97
CA ASN A 468 7.63 -9.72 -7.70
C ASN A 468 7.42 -8.59 -6.69
N PHE A 469 6.39 -8.75 -5.87
CA PHE A 469 6.21 -7.92 -4.68
C PHE A 469 7.27 -8.25 -3.62
N ALA A 470 7.73 -7.24 -2.89
CA ALA A 470 8.66 -7.38 -1.78
C ALA A 470 8.20 -6.56 -0.58
N GLN A 471 7.85 -7.22 0.52
CA GLN A 471 7.49 -6.58 1.79
C GLN A 471 8.62 -5.70 2.35
N GLY A 472 8.25 -4.64 3.06
CA GLY A 472 9.16 -3.68 3.68
C GLY A 472 9.37 -2.40 2.86
N PRO A 473 9.90 -1.34 3.50
CA PRO A 473 10.02 -0.01 2.88
C PRO A 473 11.07 0.03 1.78
N MET A 474 10.90 0.97 0.85
CA MET A 474 11.80 1.15 -0.28
C MET A 474 13.24 1.46 0.13
N ILE A 475 13.43 2.21 1.23
CA ILE A 475 14.78 2.54 1.72
C ILE A 475 15.59 1.29 2.10
N ASP A 476 14.93 0.22 2.55
CA ASP A 476 15.59 -1.06 2.86
C ASP A 476 15.97 -1.84 1.60
N LYS A 477 15.29 -1.61 0.47
CA LYS A 477 15.66 -2.17 -0.82
C LYS A 477 16.84 -1.43 -1.45
N TRP A 478 16.99 -0.14 -1.14
CA TRP A 478 18.13 0.65 -1.58
C TRP A 478 19.38 0.40 -0.72
N ALA A 479 19.25 0.41 0.61
CA ALA A 479 20.33 0.15 1.55
C ALA A 479 19.85 -0.86 2.61
N ASP A 480 20.24 -2.13 2.46
CA ASP A 480 19.76 -3.21 3.33
C ASP A 480 20.30 -3.04 4.77
N PRO A 481 19.43 -2.85 5.78
CA PRO A 481 19.87 -2.71 7.17
C PRO A 481 20.50 -3.98 7.76
N ALA A 482 20.20 -5.16 7.21
CA ALA A 482 20.76 -6.45 7.60
C ALA A 482 22.06 -6.81 6.85
N ALA A 483 22.28 -6.23 5.66
CA ALA A 483 23.44 -6.47 4.81
C ALA A 483 24.16 -5.17 4.41
N VAL A 484 24.51 -4.35 5.41
CA VAL A 484 25.19 -3.07 5.18
C VAL A 484 26.57 -3.25 4.55
N GLY A 485 26.82 -2.60 3.41
CA GLY A 485 28.17 -2.47 2.85
C GLY A 485 29.09 -1.64 3.76
N GLN A 486 30.40 -1.74 3.58
CA GLN A 486 31.37 -0.97 4.40
C GLN A 486 31.15 0.56 4.31
N MET A 487 30.64 1.04 3.18
CA MET A 487 30.41 2.44 2.87
C MET A 487 28.91 2.79 2.88
N GLU A 488 28.09 1.98 3.55
CA GLU A 488 26.65 2.16 3.58
C GLU A 488 26.12 2.04 5.02
N ARG A 489 25.03 2.75 5.31
CA ARG A 489 24.29 2.58 6.55
C ARG A 489 22.80 2.78 6.29
N ASN A 490 21.96 2.02 6.95
CA ASN A 490 20.53 2.31 7.09
C ASN A 490 20.16 2.07 8.55
N ARG A 491 19.60 3.09 9.21
CA ARG A 491 19.26 3.05 10.63
C ARG A 491 17.83 3.53 10.84
N LEU A 492 17.07 2.74 11.58
CA LEU A 492 15.78 3.12 12.14
C LEU A 492 16.02 3.88 13.45
N LEU A 493 15.33 5.01 13.58
CA LEU A 493 15.10 5.69 14.84
C LEU A 493 13.61 5.55 15.17
N SER A 494 13.31 4.90 16.29
CA SER A 494 11.97 4.85 16.86
C SER A 494 11.89 5.78 18.05
N THR A 495 10.83 6.58 18.11
CA THR A 495 10.59 7.57 19.16
C THR A 495 9.17 7.41 19.69
N THR A 496 8.79 8.20 20.69
CA THR A 496 7.40 8.29 21.16
C THR A 496 6.49 9.08 20.21
N GLU A 497 7.06 9.80 19.25
CA GLU A 497 6.34 10.63 18.27
C GLU A 497 6.29 9.98 16.88
N GLY A 498 6.87 8.78 16.71
CA GLY A 498 6.96 8.04 15.44
C GLY A 498 8.38 7.61 15.07
N GLN A 499 8.54 7.20 13.82
CA GLN A 499 9.66 6.43 13.29
C GLN A 499 10.19 7.05 12.00
N VAL A 500 11.53 7.09 11.89
CA VAL A 500 12.25 7.54 10.69
C VAL A 500 13.42 6.62 10.39
N LYS A 501 13.80 6.52 9.12
CA LYS A 501 15.06 5.88 8.71
C LYS A 501 15.99 6.88 8.04
N LEU A 502 17.26 6.84 8.43
CA LEU A 502 18.34 7.52 7.71
C LEU A 502 19.22 6.48 7.04
N GLY A 503 19.18 6.46 5.71
CA GLY A 503 20.07 5.70 4.86
C GLY A 503 21.18 6.59 4.28
N VAL A 504 22.36 6.01 4.08
CA VAL A 504 23.49 6.66 3.41
C VAL A 504 24.28 5.64 2.60
N LYS A 505 24.72 6.06 1.40
CA LYS A 505 25.76 5.40 0.62
C LYS A 505 26.90 6.38 0.36
N VAL A 506 28.12 5.90 0.48
CA VAL A 506 29.33 6.70 0.26
C VAL A 506 30.18 6.09 -0.85
N GLU A 507 30.58 6.90 -1.81
CA GLU A 507 31.48 6.50 -2.88
C GLU A 507 32.81 7.25 -2.75
N ALA A 508 33.92 6.50 -2.73
CA ALA A 508 35.24 7.10 -2.85
C ALA A 508 35.49 7.51 -4.31
N LEU A 509 35.89 8.76 -4.51
CA LEU A 509 36.24 9.34 -5.79
C LEU A 509 37.77 9.44 -5.95
N ALA A 510 38.21 9.82 -7.15
CA ALA A 510 39.61 10.13 -7.38
C ALA A 510 40.06 11.34 -6.53
N GLY A 511 41.36 11.41 -6.21
CA GLY A 511 41.93 12.56 -5.50
C GLY A 511 41.64 12.63 -4.00
N GLY A 512 41.04 11.59 -3.41
CA GLY A 512 40.71 11.56 -1.97
C GLY A 512 39.40 12.28 -1.63
N GLU A 513 38.55 12.55 -2.62
CA GLU A 513 37.18 13.03 -2.39
C GLU A 513 36.20 11.88 -2.19
N TYR A 514 35.08 12.19 -1.55
CA TYR A 514 34.01 11.25 -1.24
C TYR A 514 32.67 11.86 -1.61
N ARG A 515 31.81 11.07 -2.27
CA ARG A 515 30.41 11.41 -2.54
C ARG A 515 29.53 10.75 -1.49
N TYR A 516 28.75 11.54 -0.77
CA TYR A 516 27.71 11.06 0.14
C TYR A 516 26.36 11.19 -0.54
N GLU A 517 25.53 10.15 -0.42
CA GLU A 517 24.13 10.14 -0.83
C GLU A 517 23.30 9.67 0.36
N TYR A 518 22.58 10.59 0.99
CA TYR A 518 21.64 10.31 2.07
C TYR A 518 20.20 10.22 1.56
N ALA A 519 19.42 9.36 2.19
CA ALA A 519 17.97 9.34 2.09
C ALA A 519 17.39 9.33 3.52
N LEU A 520 16.57 10.34 3.85
CA LEU A 520 15.88 10.45 5.12
C LEU A 520 14.40 10.18 4.89
N ALA A 521 13.93 9.00 5.27
CA ALA A 521 12.55 8.57 5.15
C ALA A 521 11.83 8.79 6.48
N ASN A 522 10.84 9.67 6.49
CA ASN A 522 9.91 9.82 7.60
C ASN A 522 8.68 8.95 7.36
N PHE A 523 8.48 7.92 8.20
CA PHE A 523 7.31 7.05 8.11
C PHE A 523 6.12 7.69 8.80
N ASP A 524 6.19 7.83 10.12
CA ASP A 524 5.10 8.31 10.98
C ASP A 524 5.55 9.30 12.06
N LEU A 525 6.79 9.82 12.00
CA LEU A 525 7.27 10.83 12.94
C LEU A 525 6.57 12.17 12.68
N ALA A 526 5.78 12.62 13.66
CA ALA A 526 5.16 13.93 13.64
C ALA A 526 4.96 14.46 15.06
N ARG A 527 5.35 15.72 15.28
CA ARG A 527 4.94 16.46 16.47
C ARG A 527 3.63 17.17 16.16
N ALA A 528 2.57 16.66 16.76
CA ALA A 528 1.23 17.13 16.49
C ALA A 528 0.77 18.18 17.51
N VAL A 529 0.08 19.20 17.01
CA VAL A 529 -0.73 20.12 17.81
C VAL A 529 -2.19 19.77 17.58
N THR A 530 -2.91 19.48 18.66
CA THR A 530 -4.31 19.06 18.60
C THR A 530 -5.20 19.89 19.51
N SER A 531 -6.50 19.84 19.27
CA SER A 531 -7.50 20.37 20.17
C SER A 531 -8.75 19.48 20.18
N GLY A 532 -9.43 19.41 21.32
CA GLY A 532 -10.59 18.52 21.48
C GLY A 532 -10.17 17.07 21.76
N PHE A 533 -11.12 16.15 21.60
CA PHE A 533 -10.95 14.72 21.87
C PHE A 533 -11.74 13.91 20.84
N GLU A 534 -11.34 12.66 20.62
CA GLU A 534 -12.11 11.73 19.80
C GLU A 534 -13.56 11.62 20.31
N PRO A 535 -14.56 11.50 19.41
CA PRO A 535 -14.46 11.35 17.96
C PRO A 535 -14.24 12.68 17.19
N ASN A 536 -14.36 13.84 17.85
CA ASN A 536 -14.26 15.17 17.22
C ASN A 536 -12.90 15.83 17.49
N LEU A 537 -11.83 15.03 17.44
CA LEU A 537 -10.47 15.54 17.56
C LEU A 537 -10.18 16.45 16.37
N ARG A 538 -9.49 17.57 16.61
CA ARG A 538 -8.92 18.41 15.57
C ARG A 538 -7.40 18.27 15.55
N VAL A 539 -6.83 18.03 14.38
CA VAL A 539 -5.40 18.12 14.13
C VAL A 539 -5.12 19.51 13.56
N VAL A 540 -4.41 20.35 14.32
CA VAL A 540 -4.02 21.71 13.94
C VAL A 540 -2.72 21.68 13.12
N SER A 541 -1.78 20.84 13.53
CA SER A 541 -0.55 20.55 12.79
C SER A 541 -0.05 19.14 13.13
N ASN A 542 0.72 18.54 12.23
CA ASN A 542 1.37 17.23 12.41
C ASN A 542 2.76 17.23 11.75
N ARG A 543 3.58 18.23 12.10
CA ARG A 543 4.83 18.50 11.38
C ARG A 543 5.96 17.55 11.79
N GLY A 544 6.77 17.16 10.81
CA GLY A 544 7.95 16.30 11.02
C GLY A 544 9.24 17.09 11.26
N LEU A 545 10.27 16.79 10.46
CA LEU A 545 11.63 17.31 10.62
C LEU A 545 11.85 18.58 9.77
N ILE A 546 12.75 19.47 10.19
CA ILE A 546 13.08 20.72 9.46
C ILE A 546 14.55 20.85 9.08
N ALA A 547 15.39 19.93 9.54
CA ALA A 547 16.80 19.88 9.15
C ALA A 547 17.39 18.47 9.29
N LEU A 548 18.53 18.27 8.64
CA LEU A 548 19.49 17.20 8.86
C LEU A 548 20.84 17.84 9.18
N GLU A 549 21.39 17.55 10.35
CA GLU A 549 22.68 18.08 10.78
C GLU A 549 23.71 16.96 10.87
N LEU A 550 24.84 17.14 10.20
CA LEU A 550 25.94 16.19 10.14
C LEU A 550 27.21 16.83 10.71
N PRO A 551 27.94 16.15 11.62
CA PRO A 551 29.30 16.53 11.95
C PRO A 551 30.16 16.58 10.69
N MET A 552 30.83 17.70 10.48
CA MET A 552 31.75 17.93 9.35
C MET A 552 32.74 19.04 9.73
N PRO A 553 34.06 18.74 9.85
CA PRO A 553 35.08 19.70 10.27
C PRO A 553 35.02 21.02 9.50
N ALA A 554 35.13 22.17 10.17
CA ALA A 554 35.00 23.50 9.56
C ALA A 554 35.87 23.72 8.31
N THR A 555 37.01 23.03 8.23
CA THR A 555 37.97 23.08 7.12
C THR A 555 37.64 22.18 5.93
N ALA A 556 36.64 21.30 6.05
CA ALA A 556 36.24 20.36 5.00
C ALA A 556 35.78 21.08 3.74
N SER A 557 36.10 20.53 2.57
CA SER A 557 35.50 20.99 1.32
C SER A 557 34.02 20.57 1.25
N LEU A 558 33.21 21.40 0.61
CA LEU A 558 31.81 21.09 0.28
C LEU A 558 31.55 21.52 -1.16
N SER A 559 31.19 20.57 -2.01
CA SER A 559 30.91 20.83 -3.42
C SER A 559 29.81 19.90 -3.93
N ASN A 560 29.32 20.18 -5.15
CA ASN A 560 28.36 19.33 -5.86
C ASN A 560 27.12 18.98 -5.00
N THR A 561 26.61 19.95 -4.24
CA THR A 561 25.41 19.76 -3.41
C THR A 561 24.18 19.49 -4.28
N ASP A 562 23.32 18.62 -3.80
CA ASP A 562 22.15 18.12 -4.50
C ASP A 562 21.06 17.79 -3.48
N PHE A 563 19.88 18.33 -3.67
CA PHE A 563 18.72 18.11 -2.81
C PHE A 563 17.53 17.73 -3.67
N PHE A 564 16.73 16.78 -3.18
CA PHE A 564 15.49 16.38 -3.84
C PHE A 564 14.42 16.02 -2.83
N ASP A 565 13.30 16.71 -2.92
CA ASP A 565 12.08 16.54 -2.11
C ASP A 565 10.85 16.17 -2.94
N GLY A 566 10.94 16.13 -4.27
CA GLY A 566 9.91 15.61 -5.16
C GLY A 566 8.61 16.41 -5.22
N ASP A 567 8.55 17.65 -4.70
CA ASP A 567 7.33 18.46 -4.69
C ASP A 567 7.20 19.44 -5.88
N GLN A 568 8.27 19.60 -6.66
CA GLN A 568 8.38 20.46 -7.85
C GLN A 568 8.28 21.96 -7.55
N ILE A 569 8.59 22.39 -6.33
CA ILE A 569 8.62 23.79 -5.93
C ILE A 569 10.10 24.20 -5.74
N PRO A 570 10.79 24.72 -6.78
CA PRO A 570 12.25 24.93 -6.69
C PRO A 570 12.69 25.90 -5.58
N ASP A 571 11.80 26.81 -5.18
CA ASP A 571 12.11 27.91 -4.27
C ASP A 571 11.97 27.56 -2.77
N ASN A 572 11.50 26.35 -2.44
CA ASN A 572 11.34 25.91 -1.03
C ASN A 572 12.34 24.81 -0.62
N GLY A 573 13.38 24.58 -1.42
CA GLY A 573 14.32 23.49 -1.21
C GLY A 573 15.19 23.66 0.03
N TRP A 574 15.71 22.54 0.57
CA TRP A 574 16.62 22.59 1.72
C TRP A 574 18.01 23.05 1.29
N GLU A 575 18.56 24.01 2.03
CA GLU A 575 19.86 24.60 1.75
C GLU A 575 20.97 23.96 2.58
N PHE A 576 22.16 23.83 1.99
CA PHE A 576 23.37 23.34 2.64
C PHE A 576 24.12 24.51 3.28
N VAL A 577 24.14 24.55 4.61
CA VAL A 577 24.74 25.62 5.41
C VAL A 577 25.87 25.07 6.27
N ARG A 578 27.01 25.76 6.28
CA ARG A 578 28.14 25.45 7.17
C ARG A 578 28.00 26.26 8.46
N ASP A 579 27.96 25.58 9.59
CA ASP A 579 27.92 26.18 10.93
C ASP A 579 29.02 25.54 11.79
N GLY A 580 30.22 26.13 11.77
CA GLY A 580 31.40 25.58 12.44
C GLY A 580 31.71 24.16 11.96
N ASP A 581 31.75 23.22 12.90
CA ASP A 581 31.99 21.79 12.64
C ASP A 581 30.72 21.00 12.28
N VAL A 582 29.67 21.68 11.82
CA VAL A 582 28.40 21.07 11.41
C VAL A 582 28.05 21.48 9.98
N LEU A 583 27.67 20.50 9.16
CA LEU A 583 26.91 20.73 7.94
C LEU A 583 25.43 20.62 8.29
N ARG A 584 24.71 21.75 8.22
CA ARG A 584 23.28 21.84 8.44
C ARG A 584 22.58 21.91 7.08
N ILE A 585 21.75 20.91 6.78
CA ILE A 585 20.89 20.93 5.62
C ILE A 585 19.49 21.28 6.12
N GLN A 586 18.97 22.47 5.80
CA GLN A 586 17.77 23.01 6.44
C GLN A 586 16.73 23.49 5.44
N GLY A 587 15.47 23.20 5.71
CA GLY A 587 14.33 23.69 4.93
C GLY A 587 13.68 24.93 5.52
N PRO A 588 12.92 25.67 4.70
CA PRO A 588 12.05 26.72 5.20
C PRO A 588 10.81 26.12 5.92
N PRO A 589 10.12 26.86 6.80
CA PRO A 589 9.04 26.34 7.67
C PRO A 589 7.85 25.72 6.93
N GLU A 590 7.67 26.00 5.64
CA GLU A 590 6.65 25.47 4.75
C GLU A 590 7.01 24.12 4.12
N ASN A 591 8.30 23.74 4.12
CA ASN A 591 8.78 22.46 3.57
C ASN A 591 9.45 21.56 4.63
N PRO A 592 8.76 21.24 5.75
CA PRO A 592 9.25 20.22 6.66
C PRO A 592 9.11 18.83 6.02
N LEU A 593 10.03 17.92 6.37
CA LEU A 593 9.92 16.51 6.05
C LEU A 593 8.83 15.86 6.92
N ASN A 594 7.59 15.91 6.43
CA ASN A 594 6.42 15.30 7.06
C ASN A 594 6.35 13.79 6.82
N TRP A 595 5.39 13.14 7.48
CA TRP A 595 5.23 11.69 7.43
C TRP A 595 4.90 11.14 6.03
N ALA A 596 5.16 9.84 5.83
CA ALA A 596 5.14 9.11 4.56
C ALA A 596 5.94 9.79 3.42
N THR A 597 7.00 10.52 3.76
CA THR A 597 7.81 11.31 2.81
C THR A 597 9.28 11.00 2.99
N MET A 598 10.05 11.09 1.91
CA MET A 598 11.50 10.93 1.93
C MET A 598 12.19 12.04 1.16
N PHE A 599 13.20 12.65 1.78
CA PHE A 599 14.11 13.59 1.11
C PHE A 599 15.47 12.95 0.88
N SER A 600 16.13 13.36 -0.20
CA SER A 600 17.45 12.88 -0.58
C SER A 600 18.45 14.03 -0.63
N PHE A 601 19.66 13.77 -0.12
CA PHE A 601 20.71 14.77 0.00
C PHE A 601 22.03 14.21 -0.51
N GLY A 602 22.67 14.90 -1.43
CA GLY A 602 23.94 14.51 -2.00
C GLY A 602 24.97 15.63 -1.93
N PHE A 603 26.22 15.30 -1.61
CA PHE A 603 27.32 16.28 -1.62
C PHE A 603 28.67 15.58 -1.75
N GLN A 604 29.69 16.34 -2.17
CA GLN A 604 31.08 15.89 -2.21
C GLN A 604 31.93 16.65 -1.19
N THR A 605 32.90 15.95 -0.61
CA THR A 605 33.82 16.49 0.38
C THR A 605 35.14 15.71 0.38
N ASP A 606 36.21 16.34 0.89
CA ASP A 606 37.52 15.74 1.11
C ASP A 606 37.61 14.93 2.43
N GLN A 607 36.50 14.83 3.17
CA GLN A 607 36.43 14.09 4.42
C GLN A 607 36.02 12.63 4.22
N PRO A 608 36.81 11.66 4.70
CA PRO A 608 36.48 10.24 4.62
C PRO A 608 35.26 9.90 5.50
N PRO A 609 34.58 8.78 5.21
CA PRO A 609 33.46 8.34 6.02
C PRO A 609 33.93 7.81 7.37
N ALA A 610 33.28 8.26 8.44
CA ALA A 610 33.43 7.74 9.77
C ALA A 610 32.07 7.50 10.43
N PRO A 611 31.94 6.55 11.38
CA PRO A 611 30.74 6.47 12.21
C PRO A 611 30.53 7.76 13.00
N GLY A 612 29.28 8.23 13.07
CA GLY A 612 28.91 9.42 13.83
C GLY A 612 27.43 9.47 14.15
N LEU A 613 27.00 10.58 14.75
CA LEU A 613 25.60 10.88 15.02
C LEU A 613 25.16 12.06 14.17
N ALA A 614 24.02 11.93 13.50
CA ALA A 614 23.32 13.03 12.87
C ALA A 614 22.23 13.56 13.82
N SER A 615 22.00 14.87 13.81
CA SER A 615 20.85 15.47 14.48
C SER A 615 19.69 15.70 13.52
N LEU A 616 18.48 15.45 14.00
CA LEU A 616 17.23 15.62 13.27
C LEU A 616 16.33 16.62 14.02
N PRO A 617 16.49 17.94 13.79
CA PRO A 617 15.64 18.96 14.39
C PRO A 617 14.17 18.85 13.98
N MET A 618 13.27 19.01 14.96
CA MET A 618 11.83 19.00 14.75
C MET A 618 11.34 20.37 14.23
N ALA A 619 10.38 20.34 13.30
CA ALA A 619 9.78 21.55 12.76
C ALA A 619 8.86 22.26 13.76
N GLU A 620 8.14 21.49 14.59
CA GLU A 620 7.30 22.00 15.66
C GLU A 620 8.11 22.05 16.97
N ALA A 621 7.96 23.13 17.74
CA ALA A 621 8.69 23.31 18.99
C ALA A 621 8.25 22.27 20.05
N GLY A 622 9.19 21.83 20.90
CA GLY A 622 8.91 20.84 21.94
C GLY A 622 10.17 20.17 22.47
N THR A 623 9.98 19.18 23.34
CA THR A 623 11.07 18.40 23.95
C THR A 623 10.95 16.93 23.54
N PRO A 624 11.99 16.34 22.92
CA PRO A 624 13.27 16.97 22.58
C PRO A 624 13.15 17.92 21.37
N ALA A 625 14.01 18.93 21.29
CA ALA A 625 14.05 19.85 20.15
C ALA A 625 14.57 19.17 18.86
N ALA A 626 15.38 18.13 19.03
CA ALA A 626 15.92 17.32 17.95
C ALA A 626 16.15 15.88 18.42
N TYR A 627 16.11 14.93 17.50
CA TYR A 627 16.53 13.56 17.74
C TYR A 627 17.96 13.32 17.26
N GLN A 628 18.57 12.23 17.71
CA GLN A 628 19.91 11.80 17.28
C GLN A 628 19.81 10.42 16.63
N ILE A 629 20.51 10.22 15.52
CA ILE A 629 20.54 8.95 14.81
C ILE A 629 21.97 8.60 14.40
N ALA A 630 22.37 7.35 14.66
CA ALA A 630 23.68 6.86 14.23
C ALA A 630 23.72 6.73 12.71
N THR A 631 24.81 7.17 12.10
CA THR A 631 25.02 7.08 10.65
C THR A 631 26.50 7.11 10.32
N ILE A 632 26.83 7.14 9.03
CA ILE A 632 28.16 7.52 8.53
C ILE A 632 28.14 9.03 8.33
N VAL A 633 29.20 9.73 8.74
CA VAL A 633 29.36 11.18 8.65
C VAL A 633 30.70 11.51 7.98
N PRO A 634 30.82 12.69 7.33
CA PRO A 634 32.07 13.16 6.74
C PRO A 634 33.02 13.68 7.82
N ASN A 635 33.88 12.80 8.33
CA ASN A 635 34.81 13.17 9.38
C ASN A 635 36.11 12.36 9.27
N ARG A 636 37.24 13.06 9.28
CA ARG A 636 38.54 12.43 9.49
C ARG A 636 38.69 12.15 10.99
N PRO A 637 38.78 10.87 11.44
CA PRO A 637 39.10 10.62 12.83
C PRO A 637 40.39 11.37 13.18
N ALA A 638 40.41 12.07 14.30
CA ALA A 638 41.62 12.74 14.76
C ALA A 638 42.75 11.71 14.76
N ASP A 639 43.83 11.99 14.04
CA ASP A 639 45.02 11.13 14.03
C ASP A 639 45.46 10.98 15.50
N THR A 640 45.12 9.85 16.14
CA THR A 640 45.84 9.36 17.30
C THR A 640 47.23 8.95 16.81
N LEU A 641 48.05 9.95 16.50
CA LEU A 641 49.49 9.84 16.54
C LEU A 641 49.82 9.30 17.93
N LEU A 642 50.40 8.10 17.96
CA LEU A 642 51.00 7.50 19.15
C LEU A 642 52.01 8.49 19.75
N ALA A 643 51.55 9.33 20.67
CA ALA A 643 52.37 10.20 21.47
C ALA A 643 52.95 9.41 22.66
N ASP A 644 53.63 8.30 22.35
CA ASP A 644 54.56 7.66 23.28
C ASP A 644 55.95 7.73 22.67
N SER A 645 56.49 8.95 22.61
CA SER A 645 57.93 9.16 22.59
C SER A 645 58.47 8.72 23.96
N MET A 646 58.72 7.43 24.13
CA MET A 646 59.63 6.95 25.16
C MET A 646 61.06 7.34 24.73
N GLU A 647 61.49 8.53 25.14
CA GLU A 647 62.90 8.84 25.27
C GLU A 647 63.52 7.84 26.26
N ALA A 648 64.32 6.93 25.72
CA ALA A 648 65.28 6.18 26.49
C ALA A 648 66.54 7.05 26.64
N GLU A 649 66.64 7.80 27.73
CA GLU A 649 67.94 8.20 28.25
C GLU A 649 68.48 7.06 29.13
N GLY A 650 69.54 6.40 28.65
CA GLY A 650 70.51 5.72 29.52
C GLY A 650 71.49 6.75 30.11
N PRO A 651 72.35 6.37 31.08
CA PRO A 651 72.98 5.05 31.25
C PRO A 651 72.57 4.24 32.49
#